data_AF-A0A017SHL0-F1
#
_entry.id   AF-A0A017SHL0-F1
#
_cell.length_a   1.000
_cell.length_b   1.000
_cell.length_c   1.000
_cell.angle_alpha   90.00
_cell.angle_beta   90.00
_cell.angle_gamma   90.00
#
_symmetry.space_group_name_H-M   'P 1'
#
loop_
_entity.id
_entity.type
_entity.pdbx_description
1 polymer ?
#
loop_
_entity_poly.entity_id
_entity_poly.type
_entity_poly.pdbx_seq_one_letter_code
_entity_poly.pdbx_strand_id
1 'polypeptide(L)'
;MKLSNARSSFLPRSPSISGNNTDTAEAPYTATINYDGEDSTLLPQNNYNGWVNPEDLAPMPQCIAQQDQSTWLSTMTKCTSKQCTSHFGAICTHHQWLTQLSCLRIAFSPDVIGSYLPYCGRSVLARAQLYQWVRNITGRTWFVDVGDANGLQNLSPVSLAEGYAAVDVIYNAPTCLTGSVSALSMEPFQRVMASCSFTSTTQHTGNAARPWEYSEFLRSMITLDSETVGYNLVRRRIRDGDYFDKNCFCSAFTIDLKKEPCSESGQLDFTKELLWINATCGSTSLPDNWTDRLKTTQFAYIPIEDWHWPMCVADMPKQVVKRTDQCVTDACELDSSGYCKVKRAVDRACFCRNISYDSCGGSCQIFETRIDYIKWLHDLCDNVQDWHGLPDDWRRLAAPTPIDMIPWRWTIKPSNNSDIAYITRLGHIRATETCASNEWKLGSFALVNVATFLTACLSQRTGIHQITRGFLWHSPPWCWFFKGTLIAALQLLANWFNSLFVQRTAGYEDVPVIQLMLLWCSMPRLAWLTILLISVQPFGVKKFSATASLLFAEMILQFLSSYYMVMTVNYGREHNFYFGGMERAERGRSAKTMYAGALMWLMIVGLVLIQSMRATRRMNRLIGSGSLNPPKRQRGKQTLSKIVEDLMVCLNELCTRSREDSAHYWIGESRSSEETPLTRSEGGDYKVYGTFSVKDQHHLVSQKAFVGLYAAMVISMLLLWIAQWFFWGGFIGLSSEEFCPPKLGVLTAVWTVSSLAGAIIIII
;
A
#
# COMPACT_ATOMS: atom_id res chain seq x y z
N MET A 1 -20.20 -30.16 12.67
CA MET A 1 -20.57 -29.32 13.83
C MET A 1 -21.56 -28.26 13.35
N LYS A 2 -22.80 -28.31 13.88
CA LYS A 2 -23.93 -27.37 13.81
C LYS A 2 -24.56 -26.97 12.45
N LEU A 3 -25.81 -27.44 12.30
CA LEU A 3 -26.92 -26.93 11.48
C LEU A 3 -27.33 -25.49 11.87
N SER A 4 -27.93 -24.75 10.92
CA SER A 4 -29.22 -24.06 11.14
C SER A 4 -29.93 -23.64 9.83
N ASN A 5 -31.26 -23.74 9.89
CA ASN A 5 -32.31 -23.70 8.86
C ASN A 5 -32.77 -22.31 8.34
N ALA A 6 -33.16 -22.29 7.05
CA ALA A 6 -34.46 -21.96 6.41
C ALA A 6 -35.26 -20.64 6.60
N ARG A 7 -35.84 -20.20 5.44
CA ARG A 7 -37.10 -19.47 5.08
C ARG A 7 -36.81 -18.25 4.17
N SER A 8 -37.59 -17.89 3.13
CA SER A 8 -38.94 -18.27 2.66
C SER A 8 -39.22 -17.70 1.25
N SER A 9 -39.94 -18.48 0.43
CA SER A 9 -40.96 -18.17 -0.61
C SER A 9 -41.18 -16.75 -1.15
N PHE A 10 -41.26 -16.62 -2.49
CA PHE A 10 -42.23 -15.77 -3.19
C PHE A 10 -42.64 -16.38 -4.56
N LEU A 11 -43.95 -16.58 -4.75
CA LEU A 11 -44.65 -16.89 -6.00
C LEU A 11 -45.18 -15.57 -6.61
N PRO A 12 -45.38 -15.53 -7.95
CA PRO A 12 -46.66 -15.05 -8.49
C PRO A 12 -47.17 -15.96 -9.62
N ARG A 13 -48.40 -16.49 -9.51
CA ARG A 13 -49.65 -16.03 -10.18
C ARG A 13 -49.63 -16.11 -11.73
N SER A 14 -50.30 -17.15 -12.23
CA SER A 14 -50.85 -17.25 -13.59
C SER A 14 -52.03 -16.27 -13.81
N PRO A 15 -52.35 -15.93 -15.07
CA PRO A 15 -53.73 -15.68 -15.48
C PRO A 15 -54.21 -16.67 -16.55
N SER A 16 -55.51 -16.94 -16.51
CA SER A 16 -56.29 -17.86 -17.32
C SER A 16 -56.86 -17.21 -18.60
N ILE A 17 -56.74 -17.94 -19.71
CA ILE A 17 -57.75 -18.27 -20.76
C ILE A 17 -58.66 -17.16 -21.31
N SER A 18 -58.59 -16.96 -22.63
CA SER A 18 -59.74 -16.68 -23.50
C SER A 18 -59.54 -17.43 -24.83
N GLY A 19 -60.49 -18.31 -25.16
CA GLY A 19 -60.47 -19.13 -26.37
C GLY A 19 -61.24 -18.49 -27.52
N ASN A 20 -60.94 -18.96 -28.73
CA ASN A 20 -61.90 -19.07 -29.83
C ASN A 20 -61.55 -20.28 -30.69
N ASN A 21 -62.54 -21.15 -30.85
CA ASN A 21 -62.53 -22.38 -31.64
C ASN A 21 -62.61 -22.08 -33.14
N THR A 22 -61.88 -22.85 -33.95
CA THR A 22 -62.38 -23.42 -35.20
C THR A 22 -61.67 -24.75 -35.45
N ASP A 23 -62.48 -25.82 -35.48
CA ASP A 23 -62.13 -27.20 -35.76
C ASP A 23 -61.70 -27.42 -37.22
N THR A 24 -60.74 -28.31 -37.47
CA THR A 24 -61.01 -29.64 -38.09
C THR A 24 -59.75 -30.51 -38.25
N ALA A 25 -59.92 -31.77 -37.82
CA ALA A 25 -59.25 -33.02 -38.22
C ALA A 25 -57.87 -33.38 -37.61
N GLU A 26 -57.96 -34.17 -36.54
CA GLU A 26 -56.92 -35.01 -35.93
C GLU A 26 -56.42 -36.15 -36.84
N ALA A 27 -55.14 -36.50 -36.67
CA ALA A 27 -54.69 -37.88 -36.47
C ALA A 27 -53.43 -37.85 -35.56
N PRO A 28 -53.46 -38.42 -34.34
CA PRO A 28 -52.42 -38.24 -33.32
C PRO A 28 -51.47 -39.44 -33.26
N TYR A 29 -50.16 -39.21 -33.11
CA TYR A 29 -49.26 -40.04 -32.28
C TYR A 29 -48.02 -39.22 -31.93
N THR A 30 -48.14 -38.37 -30.91
CA THR A 30 -47.01 -37.79 -30.19
C THR A 30 -46.62 -38.78 -29.09
N ALA A 31 -45.45 -39.41 -29.21
CA ALA A 31 -44.91 -40.25 -28.14
C ALA A 31 -44.44 -39.35 -26.99
N THR A 32 -45.16 -39.46 -25.87
CA THR A 32 -44.81 -38.86 -24.58
C THR A 32 -43.51 -39.46 -24.07
N ILE A 33 -42.48 -38.63 -23.92
CA ILE A 33 -41.20 -39.00 -23.29
C ILE A 33 -41.43 -39.09 -21.78
N ASN A 34 -41.41 -40.31 -21.24
CA ASN A 34 -41.38 -40.56 -19.80
C ASN A 34 -39.93 -40.84 -19.39
N TYR A 35 -39.39 -40.00 -18.51
CA TYR A 35 -38.10 -40.23 -17.84
C TYR A 35 -38.34 -41.17 -16.66
N ASP A 36 -38.11 -42.46 -16.84
CA ASP A 36 -37.78 -43.37 -15.75
C ASP A 36 -36.74 -44.38 -16.23
N GLY A 37 -35.67 -44.51 -15.43
CA GLY A 37 -34.52 -45.33 -15.74
C GLY A 37 -34.80 -46.81 -15.51
N GLU A 38 -34.83 -47.57 -16.60
CA GLU A 38 -34.54 -49.01 -16.63
C GLU A 38 -34.24 -49.40 -18.10
N ASP A 39 -33.39 -50.42 -18.26
CA ASP A 39 -32.85 -50.97 -19.52
C ASP A 39 -33.73 -50.78 -20.76
N SER A 40 -33.46 -49.73 -21.55
CA SER A 40 -33.97 -49.60 -22.91
C SER A 40 -33.03 -50.37 -23.84
N THR A 41 -33.16 -51.70 -23.84
CA THR A 41 -32.84 -52.46 -25.03
C THR A 41 -33.78 -51.95 -26.13
N LEU A 42 -33.25 -51.20 -27.09
CA LEU A 42 -33.96 -50.91 -28.34
C LEU A 42 -34.22 -52.25 -29.03
N LEU A 43 -35.36 -52.87 -28.71
CA LEU A 43 -35.87 -54.00 -29.45
C LEU A 43 -36.13 -53.50 -30.88
N PRO A 44 -35.49 -54.09 -31.91
CA PRO A 44 -35.77 -53.74 -33.30
C PRO A 44 -37.28 -53.82 -33.54
N GLN A 45 -37.87 -52.74 -34.07
CA GLN A 45 -39.32 -52.60 -34.19
C GLN A 45 -39.96 -53.75 -35.00
N ASN A 46 -39.19 -54.43 -35.87
CA ASN A 46 -39.57 -55.67 -36.53
C ASN A 46 -38.39 -56.66 -36.63
N ASN A 47 -38.37 -57.67 -35.76
CA ASN A 47 -37.40 -58.77 -35.83
C ASN A 47 -37.98 -59.97 -36.60
N TYR A 48 -37.53 -60.19 -37.83
CA TYR A 48 -37.98 -61.28 -38.71
C TYR A 48 -37.14 -62.55 -38.46
N ASN A 49 -37.30 -63.20 -37.31
CA ASN A 49 -36.57 -64.42 -36.94
C ASN A 49 -35.02 -64.25 -36.99
N GLY A 50 -34.50 -63.16 -36.44
CA GLY A 50 -33.07 -62.84 -36.38
C GLY A 50 -32.56 -61.95 -37.52
N TRP A 51 -33.46 -61.51 -38.40
CA TRP A 51 -33.22 -60.51 -39.45
C TRP A 51 -33.84 -59.18 -39.08
N VAL A 52 -33.09 -58.10 -39.27
CA VAL A 52 -33.51 -56.73 -38.97
C VAL A 52 -33.26 -55.83 -40.17
N ASN A 53 -34.00 -54.71 -40.27
CA ASN A 53 -33.68 -53.73 -41.29
C ASN A 53 -32.34 -53.07 -40.95
N PRO A 54 -31.50 -52.74 -41.94
CA PRO A 54 -30.26 -52.04 -41.69
C PRO A 54 -30.44 -50.72 -40.93
N GLU A 55 -31.55 -50.02 -41.18
CA GLU A 55 -31.94 -48.79 -40.51
C GLU A 55 -32.29 -48.94 -39.02
N ASP A 56 -32.57 -50.17 -38.55
CA ASP A 56 -32.79 -50.47 -37.13
C ASP A 56 -31.47 -50.75 -36.38
N LEU A 57 -30.32 -50.80 -37.08
CA LEU A 57 -29.02 -51.04 -36.46
C LEU A 57 -28.43 -49.74 -35.90
N ALA A 58 -27.73 -49.86 -34.77
CA ALA A 58 -27.03 -48.73 -34.15
C ALA A 58 -26.06 -48.07 -35.16
N PRO A 59 -25.99 -46.73 -35.22
CA PRO A 59 -25.09 -46.01 -36.12
C PRO A 59 -23.62 -46.37 -35.93
N MET A 60 -22.79 -45.99 -36.91
CA MET A 60 -21.36 -46.24 -36.84
C MET A 60 -20.71 -45.40 -35.71
N PRO A 61 -19.88 -46.00 -34.83
CA PRO A 61 -19.17 -45.24 -33.80
C PRO A 61 -18.18 -44.22 -34.37
N GLN A 62 -17.99 -43.08 -33.70
CA GLN A 62 -17.10 -41.99 -34.14
C GLN A 62 -15.70 -42.48 -34.50
N CYS A 63 -15.10 -43.29 -33.64
CA CYS A 63 -13.72 -43.73 -33.80
C CYS A 63 -13.52 -44.66 -35.02
N ILE A 64 -14.59 -45.29 -35.52
CA ILE A 64 -14.57 -46.07 -36.76
C ILE A 64 -14.77 -45.13 -37.96
N ALA A 65 -15.71 -44.19 -37.84
CA ALA A 65 -16.00 -43.20 -38.87
C ALA A 65 -14.76 -42.40 -39.30
N GLN A 66 -13.85 -42.16 -38.35
CA GLN A 66 -12.61 -41.41 -38.54
C GLN A 66 -11.42 -42.23 -39.08
N GLN A 67 -11.60 -43.53 -39.36
CA GLN A 67 -10.55 -44.42 -39.87
C GLN A 67 -10.95 -45.03 -41.22
N ASP A 68 -10.11 -45.92 -41.75
CA ASP A 68 -10.50 -46.71 -42.92
C ASP A 68 -11.68 -47.64 -42.58
N GLN A 69 -12.81 -47.38 -43.21
CA GLN A 69 -14.08 -48.08 -42.97
C GLN A 69 -14.21 -49.37 -43.82
N SER A 70 -13.28 -49.63 -44.74
CA SER A 70 -13.38 -50.71 -45.73
C SER A 70 -13.69 -52.08 -45.12
N THR A 71 -12.95 -52.47 -44.08
CA THR A 71 -13.13 -53.74 -43.36
C THR A 71 -14.46 -53.78 -42.61
N TRP A 72 -14.85 -52.67 -41.99
CA TRP A 72 -16.13 -52.55 -41.27
C TRP A 72 -17.33 -52.69 -42.21
N LEU A 73 -17.34 -51.95 -43.33
CA LEU A 73 -18.39 -51.98 -44.34
C LEU A 73 -18.48 -53.34 -45.04
N SER A 74 -17.33 -53.95 -45.35
CA SER A 74 -17.27 -55.31 -45.91
C SER A 74 -17.88 -56.35 -44.97
N THR A 75 -17.58 -56.23 -43.66
CA THR A 75 -18.13 -57.12 -42.62
C THR A 75 -19.65 -56.97 -42.49
N MET A 76 -20.16 -55.73 -42.47
CA MET A 76 -21.60 -55.46 -42.49
C MET A 76 -22.26 -56.03 -43.74
N THR A 77 -21.68 -55.77 -44.92
CA THR A 77 -22.16 -56.24 -46.23
C THR A 77 -22.32 -57.75 -46.29
N LYS A 78 -21.35 -58.49 -45.75
CA LYS A 78 -21.36 -59.96 -45.74
C LYS A 78 -22.57 -60.57 -45.03
N CYS A 79 -23.15 -59.83 -44.09
CA CYS A 79 -24.30 -60.28 -43.29
C CYS A 79 -25.65 -59.71 -43.76
N THR A 80 -25.65 -58.94 -44.85
CA THR A 80 -26.86 -58.35 -45.42
C THR A 80 -27.25 -59.08 -46.70
N SER A 81 -28.53 -59.45 -46.82
CA SER A 81 -29.04 -60.14 -48.00
C SER A 81 -30.49 -59.75 -48.30
N LYS A 82 -30.91 -59.94 -49.54
CA LYS A 82 -32.27 -59.65 -49.99
C LYS A 82 -33.20 -60.78 -49.53
N GLN A 83 -34.08 -60.48 -48.59
CA GLN A 83 -35.00 -61.43 -47.96
C GLN A 83 -36.44 -61.13 -48.36
N CYS A 84 -37.27 -62.17 -48.38
CA CYS A 84 -38.71 -62.01 -48.56
C CYS A 84 -39.37 -61.63 -47.24
N THR A 85 -40.11 -60.52 -47.20
CA THR A 85 -40.81 -60.05 -45.99
C THR A 85 -42.32 -60.21 -46.03
N SER A 86 -42.90 -60.47 -47.20
CA SER A 86 -44.34 -60.76 -47.34
C SER A 86 -44.60 -61.86 -48.37
N HIS A 87 -45.40 -62.85 -47.99
CA HIS A 87 -45.78 -63.97 -48.83
C HIS A 87 -47.27 -63.94 -49.14
N PHE A 88 -47.63 -64.20 -50.41
CA PHE A 88 -48.99 -64.54 -50.81
C PHE A 88 -48.99 -66.00 -51.31
N GLY A 89 -49.45 -66.91 -50.45
CA GLY A 89 -49.29 -68.36 -50.68
C GLY A 89 -47.81 -68.76 -50.70
N ALA A 90 -47.34 -69.35 -51.80
CA ALA A 90 -45.94 -69.72 -52.01
C ALA A 90 -45.10 -68.65 -52.73
N ILE A 91 -45.69 -67.51 -53.09
CA ILE A 91 -45.03 -66.45 -53.89
C ILE A 91 -44.58 -65.33 -52.96
N CYS A 92 -43.32 -64.92 -53.07
CA CYS A 92 -42.83 -63.72 -52.41
C CYS A 92 -43.35 -62.46 -53.11
N THR A 93 -44.04 -61.60 -52.36
CA THR A 93 -44.62 -60.35 -52.90
C THR A 93 -43.80 -59.12 -52.57
N HIS A 94 -42.97 -59.17 -51.52
CA HIS A 94 -42.15 -58.06 -51.09
C HIS A 94 -40.76 -58.52 -50.66
N HIS A 95 -39.72 -57.92 -51.23
CA HIS A 95 -38.33 -58.19 -50.89
C HIS A 95 -37.69 -56.96 -50.27
N GLN A 96 -36.96 -57.14 -49.18
CA GLN A 96 -36.18 -56.10 -48.52
C GLN A 96 -34.77 -56.59 -48.24
N TRP A 97 -33.80 -55.68 -48.28
CA TRP A 97 -32.46 -55.96 -47.80
C TRP A 97 -32.48 -55.98 -46.28
N LEU A 98 -32.24 -57.15 -45.70
CA LEU A 98 -32.20 -57.34 -44.25
C LEU A 98 -30.80 -57.81 -43.82
N THR A 99 -30.45 -57.51 -42.57
CA THR A 99 -29.17 -57.90 -41.97
C THR A 99 -29.38 -58.96 -40.89
N GLN A 100 -28.59 -60.03 -40.94
CA GLN A 100 -28.71 -61.15 -40.01
C GLN A 100 -27.85 -60.93 -38.75
N LEU A 101 -28.48 -60.85 -37.58
CA LEU A 101 -27.78 -60.60 -36.31
C LEU A 101 -26.83 -61.75 -35.92
N SER A 102 -27.20 -63.00 -36.19
CA SER A 102 -26.33 -64.16 -35.91
C SER A 102 -25.08 -64.18 -36.80
N CYS A 103 -25.18 -63.70 -38.03
CA CYS A 103 -24.03 -63.51 -38.91
C CYS A 103 -23.14 -62.40 -38.35
N LEU A 104 -23.70 -61.23 -37.98
CA LEU A 104 -22.91 -60.11 -37.43
C LEU A 104 -22.14 -60.52 -36.17
N ARG A 105 -22.75 -61.33 -35.29
CA ARG A 105 -22.11 -61.88 -34.10
C ARG A 105 -20.83 -62.69 -34.40
N ILE A 106 -20.79 -63.39 -35.54
CA ILE A 106 -19.64 -64.21 -35.95
C ILE A 106 -18.68 -63.39 -36.81
N ALA A 107 -19.20 -62.57 -37.73
CA ALA A 107 -18.45 -61.84 -38.72
C ALA A 107 -17.61 -60.71 -38.11
N PHE A 108 -18.12 -60.03 -37.10
CA PHE A 108 -17.32 -59.11 -36.28
C PHE A 108 -16.43 -59.91 -35.33
N SER A 109 -15.43 -60.62 -35.84
CA SER A 109 -14.51 -61.40 -35.01
C SER A 109 -13.65 -60.48 -34.11
N PRO A 110 -12.97 -61.04 -33.10
CA PRO A 110 -11.93 -60.34 -32.35
C PRO A 110 -10.92 -59.62 -33.24
N ASP A 111 -10.49 -60.24 -34.35
CA ASP A 111 -9.51 -59.66 -35.27
C ASP A 111 -10.04 -58.38 -35.95
N VAL A 112 -11.30 -58.37 -36.37
CA VAL A 112 -11.93 -57.19 -36.99
C VAL A 112 -11.95 -56.04 -35.98
N ILE A 113 -12.42 -56.27 -34.76
CA ILE A 113 -12.48 -55.23 -33.73
C ILE A 113 -11.08 -54.81 -33.29
N GLY A 114 -10.16 -55.76 -33.14
CA GLY A 114 -8.78 -55.54 -32.71
C GLY A 114 -8.02 -54.57 -33.61
N SER A 115 -8.32 -54.55 -34.91
CA SER A 115 -7.73 -53.59 -35.85
C SER A 115 -8.08 -52.13 -35.57
N TYR A 116 -9.22 -51.86 -34.91
CA TYR A 116 -9.69 -50.51 -34.58
C TYR A 116 -9.44 -50.11 -33.12
N LEU A 117 -9.14 -51.07 -32.24
CA LEU A 117 -8.91 -50.81 -30.82
C LEU A 117 -7.78 -49.81 -30.52
N PRO A 118 -6.64 -49.78 -31.24
CA PRO A 118 -5.60 -48.77 -31.00
C PRO A 118 -6.07 -47.32 -31.22
N TYR A 119 -7.11 -47.12 -32.03
CA TYR A 119 -7.68 -45.80 -32.31
C TYR A 119 -8.84 -45.50 -31.35
N CYS A 120 -9.81 -46.41 -31.25
CA CYS A 120 -10.95 -46.24 -30.35
C CYS A 120 -10.55 -46.27 -28.86
N GLY A 121 -9.45 -46.94 -28.53
CA GLY A 121 -8.93 -47.06 -27.17
C GLY A 121 -8.21 -45.83 -26.64
N ARG A 122 -7.94 -44.82 -27.47
CA ARG A 122 -7.27 -43.57 -27.05
C ARG A 122 -8.13 -42.75 -26.09
N SER A 123 -9.43 -42.69 -26.35
CA SER A 123 -10.41 -42.05 -25.46
C SER A 123 -11.23 -43.10 -24.74
N VAL A 124 -11.37 -42.95 -23.42
CA VAL A 124 -12.23 -43.83 -22.61
C VAL A 124 -13.69 -43.77 -23.07
N LEU A 125 -14.14 -42.60 -23.55
CA LEU A 125 -15.49 -42.41 -24.05
C LEU A 125 -15.67 -43.11 -25.40
N ALA A 126 -14.74 -42.94 -26.34
CA ALA A 126 -14.80 -43.60 -27.65
C ALA A 126 -14.76 -45.13 -27.50
N ARG A 127 -13.92 -45.63 -26.58
CA ARG A 127 -13.86 -47.05 -26.23
C ARG A 127 -15.19 -47.54 -25.66
N ALA A 128 -15.85 -46.75 -24.81
CA ALA A 128 -17.17 -47.10 -24.27
C ALA A 128 -18.29 -47.07 -25.33
N GLN A 129 -18.25 -46.11 -26.27
CA GLN A 129 -19.18 -46.09 -27.41
C GLN A 129 -19.02 -47.35 -28.26
N LEU A 130 -17.79 -47.73 -28.58
CA LEU A 130 -17.50 -48.98 -29.30
C LEU A 130 -18.01 -50.20 -28.51
N TYR A 131 -17.81 -50.22 -27.19
CA TYR A 131 -18.31 -51.29 -26.32
C TYR A 131 -19.84 -51.42 -26.39
N GLN A 132 -20.58 -50.32 -26.33
CA GLN A 132 -22.04 -50.32 -26.45
C GLN A 132 -22.49 -50.86 -27.80
N TRP A 133 -21.82 -50.44 -28.88
CA TRP A 133 -22.10 -50.93 -30.22
C TRP A 133 -21.85 -52.45 -30.33
N VAL A 134 -20.69 -52.94 -29.87
CA VAL A 134 -20.33 -54.37 -29.89
C VAL A 134 -21.31 -55.20 -29.07
N ARG A 135 -21.70 -54.71 -27.89
CA ARG A 135 -22.69 -55.37 -27.02
C ARG A 135 -24.06 -55.45 -27.69
N ASN A 136 -24.53 -54.37 -28.30
CA ASN A 136 -25.84 -54.32 -28.93
C ASN A 136 -25.91 -55.17 -30.21
N ILE A 137 -24.84 -55.17 -31.02
CA ILE A 137 -24.83 -55.84 -32.33
C ILE A 137 -24.43 -57.32 -32.23
N THR A 138 -23.42 -57.64 -31.40
CA THR A 138 -22.86 -59.00 -31.32
C THR A 138 -23.24 -59.74 -30.05
N GLY A 139 -23.79 -59.06 -29.05
CA GLY A 139 -24.09 -59.64 -27.74
C GLY A 139 -22.86 -59.94 -26.87
N ARG A 140 -21.66 -59.56 -27.31
CA ARG A 140 -20.41 -59.77 -26.55
C ARG A 140 -20.19 -58.69 -25.50
N THR A 141 -19.56 -59.08 -24.41
CA THR A 141 -19.18 -58.20 -23.29
C THR A 141 -17.68 -57.89 -23.25
N TRP A 142 -16.96 -58.18 -24.32
CA TRP A 142 -15.51 -58.03 -24.50
C TRP A 142 -15.19 -57.76 -25.98
N PHE A 143 -14.00 -57.24 -26.29
CA PHE A 143 -13.58 -56.89 -27.66
C PHE A 143 -12.74 -58.00 -28.32
N VAL A 144 -11.52 -58.20 -27.81
CA VAL A 144 -10.53 -59.19 -28.24
C VAL A 144 -10.31 -60.24 -27.16
N ASP A 145 -10.14 -59.81 -25.90
CA ASP A 145 -9.86 -60.68 -24.76
C ASP A 145 -10.90 -60.49 -23.65
N VAL A 146 -11.25 -61.57 -22.96
CA VAL A 146 -12.20 -61.50 -21.85
C VAL A 146 -11.66 -60.54 -20.76
N GLY A 147 -12.41 -59.47 -20.51
CA GLY A 147 -12.08 -58.47 -19.49
C GLY A 147 -11.53 -57.15 -20.03
N ASP A 148 -11.25 -57.04 -21.33
CA ASP A 148 -10.77 -55.81 -21.96
C ASP A 148 -11.80 -54.65 -22.01
N ALA A 149 -13.07 -54.96 -21.72
CA ALA A 149 -14.15 -54.00 -21.60
C ALA A 149 -14.58 -53.76 -20.15
N ASN A 150 -13.84 -54.28 -19.17
CA ASN A 150 -14.12 -54.06 -17.76
C ASN A 150 -14.12 -52.57 -17.42
N GLY A 151 -15.15 -52.12 -16.72
CA GLY A 151 -15.30 -50.71 -16.31
C GLY A 151 -15.96 -49.78 -17.35
N LEU A 152 -16.23 -50.24 -18.58
CA LEU A 152 -16.86 -49.40 -19.63
C LEU A 152 -18.39 -49.29 -19.52
N GLN A 153 -19.02 -50.15 -18.70
CA GLN A 153 -20.49 -50.17 -18.52
C GLN A 153 -21.00 -49.04 -17.63
N ASN A 154 -20.20 -48.62 -16.64
CA ASN A 154 -20.55 -47.65 -15.62
C ASN A 154 -19.42 -46.61 -15.50
N LEU A 155 -19.27 -45.80 -16.56
CA LEU A 155 -18.33 -44.69 -16.51
C LEU A 155 -18.79 -43.63 -15.51
N SER A 156 -17.83 -42.93 -14.93
CA SER A 156 -18.06 -41.78 -14.06
C SER A 156 -17.25 -40.59 -14.58
N PRO A 157 -17.52 -39.35 -14.12
CA PRO A 157 -16.67 -38.20 -14.46
C PRO A 157 -15.18 -38.42 -14.16
N VAL A 158 -14.85 -39.22 -13.14
CA VAL A 158 -13.46 -39.56 -12.75
C VAL A 158 -12.76 -40.43 -13.79
N SER A 159 -13.51 -41.07 -14.71
CA SER A 159 -12.94 -41.85 -15.80
C SER A 159 -12.11 -41.00 -16.77
N LEU A 160 -12.32 -39.67 -16.80
CA LEU A 160 -11.44 -38.72 -17.46
C LEU A 160 -10.44 -38.17 -16.43
N ALA A 161 -9.40 -38.95 -16.12
CA ALA A 161 -8.51 -38.67 -14.99
C ALA A 161 -7.83 -37.28 -15.06
N GLU A 162 -7.40 -36.86 -16.26
CA GLU A 162 -6.82 -35.52 -16.51
C GLU A 162 -7.89 -34.48 -16.92
N GLY A 163 -9.16 -34.89 -16.94
CA GLY A 163 -10.30 -34.07 -17.35
C GLY A 163 -10.42 -33.88 -18.86
N TYR A 164 -11.10 -32.81 -19.24
CA TYR A 164 -11.36 -32.43 -20.63
C TYR A 164 -11.19 -30.92 -20.82
N ALA A 165 -11.04 -30.49 -22.07
CA ALA A 165 -11.03 -29.08 -22.44
C ALA A 165 -11.95 -28.84 -23.64
N ALA A 166 -12.45 -27.60 -23.77
CA ALA A 166 -13.22 -27.21 -24.94
C ALA A 166 -12.29 -27.09 -26.15
N VAL A 167 -12.80 -27.40 -27.35
CA VAL A 167 -11.99 -27.38 -28.59
C VAL A 167 -11.53 -25.96 -28.96
N ASP A 168 -12.22 -24.93 -28.49
CA ASP A 168 -11.86 -23.52 -28.70
C ASP A 168 -10.49 -23.14 -28.09
N VAL A 169 -9.99 -23.88 -27.10
CA VAL A 169 -8.64 -23.64 -26.55
C VAL A 169 -7.54 -23.84 -27.59
N ILE A 170 -7.81 -24.49 -28.72
CA ILE A 170 -6.89 -24.59 -29.86
C ILE A 170 -6.56 -23.21 -30.43
N TYR A 171 -7.47 -22.23 -30.34
CA TYR A 171 -7.18 -20.87 -30.78
C TYR A 171 -6.11 -20.16 -29.93
N ASN A 172 -5.80 -20.70 -28.74
CA ASN A 172 -4.70 -20.23 -27.90
C ASN A 172 -3.35 -20.89 -28.24
N ALA A 173 -3.35 -21.95 -29.06
CA ALA A 173 -2.13 -22.61 -29.52
C ALA A 173 -1.50 -21.83 -30.70
N PRO A 174 -0.16 -21.78 -30.80
CA PRO A 174 0.49 -21.15 -31.95
C PRO A 174 0.31 -21.99 -33.23
N THR A 175 0.40 -21.33 -34.39
CA THR A 175 0.23 -21.97 -35.71
C THR A 175 1.28 -23.04 -36.00
N CYS A 176 2.51 -22.86 -35.52
CA CYS A 176 3.58 -23.85 -35.63
C CYS A 176 3.25 -25.16 -34.88
N LEU A 177 2.58 -25.09 -33.72
CA LEU A 177 2.14 -26.29 -32.99
C LEU A 177 0.97 -26.96 -33.70
N THR A 178 -0.06 -26.21 -34.07
CA THR A 178 -1.26 -26.77 -34.73
C THR A 178 -0.99 -27.31 -36.14
N GLY A 179 0.05 -26.82 -36.82
CA GLY A 179 0.55 -27.32 -38.10
C GLY A 179 1.55 -28.48 -38.00
N SER A 180 1.89 -28.93 -36.78
CA SER A 180 2.89 -29.98 -36.57
C SER A 180 2.29 -31.40 -36.52
N VAL A 181 3.19 -32.39 -36.50
CA VAL A 181 2.86 -33.82 -36.42
C VAL A 181 3.39 -34.41 -35.11
N SER A 182 2.72 -35.42 -34.59
CA SER A 182 3.17 -36.16 -33.40
C SER A 182 4.52 -36.83 -33.68
N ALA A 183 5.49 -36.65 -32.79
CA ALA A 183 6.83 -37.22 -32.93
C ALA A 183 6.81 -38.77 -32.90
N LEU A 184 5.85 -39.36 -32.17
CA LEU A 184 5.73 -40.81 -32.03
C LEU A 184 4.95 -41.46 -33.19
N SER A 185 3.79 -40.91 -33.56
CA SER A 185 2.87 -41.53 -34.52
C SER A 185 2.91 -40.91 -35.93
N MET A 186 3.58 -39.78 -36.11
CA MET A 186 3.58 -38.98 -37.35
C MET A 186 2.18 -38.50 -37.77
N GLU A 187 1.18 -38.58 -36.87
CA GLU A 187 -0.16 -38.08 -37.15
C GLU A 187 -0.21 -36.55 -37.03
N PRO A 188 -0.93 -35.85 -37.94
CA PRO A 188 -1.17 -34.42 -37.80
C PRO A 188 -1.93 -34.09 -36.51
N PHE A 189 -1.62 -32.94 -35.91
CA PHE A 189 -2.32 -32.41 -34.72
C PHE A 189 -3.85 -32.53 -34.83
N GLN A 190 -4.41 -32.09 -35.97
CA GLN A 190 -5.85 -32.12 -36.23
C GLN A 190 -6.44 -33.54 -36.20
N ARG A 191 -5.68 -34.54 -36.67
CA ARG A 191 -6.13 -35.94 -36.66
C ARG A 191 -6.18 -36.49 -35.24
N VAL A 192 -5.16 -36.21 -34.43
CA VAL A 192 -5.15 -36.62 -33.02
C VAL A 192 -6.27 -35.93 -32.26
N MET A 193 -6.45 -34.62 -32.47
CA MET A 193 -7.53 -33.84 -31.88
C MET A 193 -8.91 -34.43 -32.20
N ALA A 194 -9.18 -34.73 -33.48
CA ALA A 194 -10.44 -35.34 -33.90
C ALA A 194 -10.68 -36.71 -33.23
N SER A 195 -9.64 -37.53 -33.07
CA SER A 195 -9.74 -38.84 -32.41
C SER A 195 -10.02 -38.77 -30.90
N CYS A 196 -9.65 -37.65 -30.27
CA CYS A 196 -9.85 -37.41 -28.84
C CYS A 196 -11.06 -36.53 -28.53
N SER A 197 -11.75 -36.05 -29.57
CA SER A 197 -12.88 -35.13 -29.45
C SER A 197 -14.19 -35.85 -29.09
N PHE A 198 -15.05 -35.16 -28.36
CA PHE A 198 -16.39 -35.60 -27.95
C PHE A 198 -17.31 -34.40 -27.72
N THR A 199 -18.62 -34.64 -27.69
CA THR A 199 -19.66 -33.61 -27.51
C THR A 199 -20.34 -33.73 -26.13
N SER A 200 -21.10 -32.71 -25.70
CA SER A 200 -21.86 -32.77 -24.43
C SER A 200 -22.82 -33.97 -24.36
N THR A 201 -23.49 -34.24 -25.47
CA THR A 201 -24.40 -35.36 -25.71
C THR A 201 -24.01 -36.02 -27.03
N THR A 202 -24.34 -37.31 -27.20
CA THR A 202 -24.20 -38.02 -28.48
C THR A 202 -24.91 -37.22 -29.58
N GLN A 203 -24.21 -36.90 -30.67
CA GLN A 203 -24.80 -36.23 -31.83
C GLN A 203 -24.68 -37.10 -33.07
N HIS A 204 -25.72 -37.09 -33.90
CA HIS A 204 -25.73 -37.76 -35.19
C HIS A 204 -25.13 -36.83 -36.25
N THR A 205 -24.23 -37.36 -37.08
CA THR A 205 -23.53 -36.61 -38.12
C THR A 205 -24.15 -36.80 -39.51
N GLY A 206 -25.15 -37.68 -39.62
CA GLY A 206 -25.89 -37.96 -40.84
C GLY A 206 -27.36 -38.29 -40.58
N ASN A 207 -27.91 -39.27 -41.29
CA ASN A 207 -29.32 -39.62 -41.22
C ASN A 207 -29.64 -40.59 -40.06
N ALA A 208 -29.87 -40.05 -38.86
CA ALA A 208 -30.16 -40.83 -37.66
C ALA A 208 -31.38 -41.77 -37.78
N ALA A 209 -32.37 -41.41 -38.59
CA ALA A 209 -33.56 -42.24 -38.80
C ALA A 209 -33.27 -43.44 -39.72
N ARG A 210 -32.15 -43.41 -40.45
CA ARG A 210 -31.76 -44.46 -41.38
C ARG A 210 -30.24 -44.59 -41.41
N PRO A 211 -29.60 -45.13 -40.36
CA PRO A 211 -28.14 -45.07 -40.22
C PRO A 211 -27.36 -45.90 -41.24
N TRP A 212 -28.00 -46.92 -41.82
CA TRP A 212 -27.40 -47.84 -42.76
C TRP A 212 -28.32 -48.09 -43.95
N GLU A 213 -27.72 -48.29 -45.12
CA GLU A 213 -28.43 -48.71 -46.33
C GLU A 213 -27.58 -49.69 -47.13
N TYR A 214 -28.23 -50.64 -47.80
CA TYR A 214 -27.57 -51.47 -48.80
C TYR A 214 -27.64 -50.79 -50.17
N SER A 215 -26.49 -50.43 -50.74
CA SER A 215 -26.41 -49.86 -52.08
C SER A 215 -26.28 -50.97 -53.12
N GLU A 216 -27.31 -51.17 -53.94
CA GLU A 216 -27.27 -52.14 -55.04
C GLU A 216 -26.20 -51.79 -56.08
N PHE A 217 -25.93 -50.49 -56.28
CA PHE A 217 -24.89 -50.01 -57.20
C PHE A 217 -23.48 -50.36 -56.71
N LEU A 218 -23.18 -50.08 -55.44
CA LEU A 218 -21.88 -50.38 -54.83
C LEU A 218 -21.75 -51.84 -54.38
N ARG A 219 -22.87 -52.59 -54.39
CA ARG A 219 -23.01 -53.96 -53.84
C ARG A 219 -22.48 -54.06 -52.41
N SER A 220 -22.67 -53.00 -51.63
CA SER A 220 -22.11 -52.86 -50.30
C SER A 220 -23.05 -52.07 -49.40
N MET A 221 -22.98 -52.37 -48.11
CA MET A 221 -23.52 -51.53 -47.06
C MET A 221 -22.80 -50.19 -47.07
N ILE A 222 -23.59 -49.11 -47.02
CA ILE A 222 -23.11 -47.75 -46.82
C ILE A 222 -23.61 -47.23 -45.47
N THR A 223 -22.77 -46.43 -44.83
CA THR A 223 -23.13 -45.65 -43.64
C THR A 223 -23.76 -44.35 -44.08
N LEU A 224 -24.97 -44.09 -43.60
CA LEU A 224 -25.69 -42.84 -43.79
C LEU A 224 -25.64 -41.98 -42.53
N ASP A 225 -25.28 -42.56 -41.38
CA ASP A 225 -25.09 -41.86 -40.12
C ASP A 225 -23.95 -42.45 -39.29
N SER A 226 -23.28 -41.57 -38.56
CA SER A 226 -22.33 -41.90 -37.51
C SER A 226 -22.57 -41.02 -36.29
N GLU A 227 -22.31 -41.55 -35.11
CA GLU A 227 -22.52 -40.83 -33.85
C GLU A 227 -21.21 -40.27 -33.31
N THR A 228 -21.18 -38.98 -33.00
CA THR A 228 -20.14 -38.43 -32.14
C THR A 228 -20.29 -38.98 -30.73
N VAL A 229 -19.17 -39.29 -30.10
CA VAL A 229 -19.18 -39.75 -28.72
C VAL A 229 -19.61 -38.60 -27.80
N GLY A 230 -20.52 -38.89 -26.87
CA GLY A 230 -21.06 -37.89 -25.96
C GLY A 230 -20.62 -38.09 -24.50
N TYR A 231 -20.46 -36.99 -23.77
CA TYR A 231 -20.19 -37.02 -22.33
C TYR A 231 -21.33 -37.63 -21.50
N ASN A 232 -22.55 -37.65 -22.04
CA ASN A 232 -23.70 -38.34 -21.44
C ASN A 232 -23.43 -39.83 -21.14
N LEU A 233 -22.44 -40.46 -21.77
CA LEU A 233 -21.99 -41.83 -21.42
C LEU A 233 -21.53 -41.98 -19.97
N VAL A 234 -21.06 -40.91 -19.32
CA VAL A 234 -20.71 -40.92 -17.87
C VAL A 234 -21.92 -40.67 -16.95
N ARG A 235 -23.14 -40.67 -17.50
CA ARG A 235 -24.41 -40.39 -16.80
C ARG A 235 -24.46 -39.03 -16.10
N ARG A 236 -23.73 -38.04 -16.64
CA ARG A 236 -23.74 -36.63 -16.22
C ARG A 236 -23.90 -35.73 -17.43
N ARG A 237 -24.16 -34.45 -17.18
CA ARG A 237 -24.29 -33.42 -18.23
C ARG A 237 -23.22 -32.35 -18.04
N ILE A 238 -22.74 -31.84 -19.17
CA ILE A 238 -21.89 -30.66 -19.28
C ILE A 238 -22.59 -29.64 -20.18
N ARG A 239 -22.05 -28.44 -20.29
CA ARG A 239 -22.58 -27.41 -21.20
C ARG A 239 -22.50 -27.91 -22.64
N ASP A 240 -23.45 -27.52 -23.48
CA ASP A 240 -23.41 -27.86 -24.89
C ASP A 240 -22.19 -27.22 -25.57
N GLY A 241 -21.47 -28.03 -26.34
CA GLY A 241 -20.23 -27.67 -27.01
C GLY A 241 -19.38 -28.89 -27.37
N ASP A 242 -18.25 -28.60 -28.03
CA ASP A 242 -17.25 -29.58 -28.45
C ASP A 242 -16.07 -29.57 -27.48
N TYR A 243 -15.64 -30.77 -27.10
CA TYR A 243 -14.60 -31.00 -26.12
C TYR A 243 -13.59 -32.02 -26.63
N PHE A 244 -12.44 -32.11 -25.98
CA PHE A 244 -11.51 -33.23 -26.15
C PHE A 244 -11.03 -33.74 -24.79
N ASP A 245 -10.78 -35.04 -24.74
CA ASP A 245 -10.17 -35.71 -23.59
C ASP A 245 -8.69 -35.34 -23.52
N LYS A 246 -8.28 -34.68 -22.43
CA LYS A 246 -6.90 -34.21 -22.25
C LYS A 246 -5.92 -35.36 -22.21
N ASN A 247 -6.24 -36.43 -21.48
CA ASN A 247 -5.36 -37.59 -21.38
C ASN A 247 -5.21 -38.28 -22.74
N CYS A 248 -6.31 -38.41 -23.50
CA CYS A 248 -6.26 -38.93 -24.86
C CYS A 248 -5.32 -38.10 -25.74
N PHE A 249 -5.49 -36.77 -25.76
CA PHE A 249 -4.69 -35.89 -26.60
C PHE A 249 -3.21 -35.91 -26.20
N CYS A 250 -2.92 -35.70 -24.91
CA CYS A 250 -1.55 -35.57 -24.40
C CYS A 250 -0.75 -36.88 -24.44
N SER A 251 -1.43 -38.04 -24.45
CA SER A 251 -0.76 -39.33 -24.65
C SER A 251 -0.51 -39.67 -26.12
N ALA A 252 -1.36 -39.20 -27.03
CA ALA A 252 -1.26 -39.49 -28.47
C ALA A 252 -0.43 -38.46 -29.25
N PHE A 253 -0.46 -37.18 -28.83
CA PHE A 253 0.30 -36.10 -29.45
C PHE A 253 1.53 -35.75 -28.61
N THR A 254 2.70 -36.23 -29.03
CA THR A 254 3.97 -35.97 -28.36
C THR A 254 4.84 -35.05 -29.21
N ILE A 255 5.52 -34.10 -28.55
CA ILE A 255 6.48 -33.19 -29.20
C ILE A 255 7.91 -33.69 -29.02
N ASP A 256 8.77 -33.48 -30.03
CA ASP A 256 10.21 -33.72 -29.90
C ASP A 256 10.87 -32.49 -29.27
N LEU A 257 11.23 -32.59 -27.99
CA LEU A 257 11.87 -31.50 -27.23
C LEU A 257 13.25 -31.07 -27.79
N LYS A 258 13.88 -31.90 -28.63
CA LYS A 258 15.14 -31.52 -29.32
C LYS A 258 14.89 -30.73 -30.59
N LYS A 259 13.68 -30.82 -31.14
CA LYS A 259 13.25 -30.18 -32.39
C LYS A 259 11.84 -29.64 -32.21
N GLU A 260 11.68 -28.73 -31.25
CA GLU A 260 10.35 -28.20 -30.95
C GLU A 260 9.78 -27.43 -32.16
N PRO A 261 8.51 -27.70 -32.55
CA PRO A 261 7.85 -27.10 -33.70
C PRO A 261 7.98 -25.58 -33.81
N CYS A 262 7.88 -24.86 -32.69
CA CYS A 262 7.89 -23.40 -32.70
C CYS A 262 9.28 -22.77 -32.46
N SER A 263 10.35 -23.57 -32.28
CA SER A 263 11.70 -23.05 -32.03
C SER A 263 12.22 -22.14 -33.15
N GLU A 264 11.90 -22.46 -34.41
CA GLU A 264 12.34 -21.68 -35.58
C GLU A 264 11.44 -20.47 -35.89
N SER A 265 10.20 -20.48 -35.38
CA SER A 265 9.19 -19.43 -35.65
C SER A 265 9.40 -18.16 -34.81
N GLY A 266 10.21 -18.25 -33.76
CA GLY A 266 10.57 -17.13 -32.89
C GLY A 266 10.25 -17.39 -31.42
N GLN A 267 10.91 -16.63 -30.54
CA GLN A 267 10.86 -16.87 -29.09
C GLN A 267 9.45 -16.71 -28.48
N LEU A 268 8.59 -15.90 -29.08
CA LEU A 268 7.20 -15.71 -28.60
C LEU A 268 6.35 -16.94 -28.91
N ASP A 269 6.42 -17.49 -30.11
CA ASP A 269 5.61 -18.66 -30.48
C ASP A 269 6.09 -19.92 -29.75
N PHE A 270 7.40 -20.05 -29.53
CA PHE A 270 7.97 -21.02 -28.60
C PHE A 270 7.38 -20.88 -27.18
N THR A 271 7.29 -19.65 -26.67
CA THR A 271 6.67 -19.39 -25.35
C THR A 271 5.19 -19.80 -25.33
N LYS A 272 4.44 -19.49 -26.39
CA LYS A 272 3.03 -19.89 -26.52
C LYS A 272 2.86 -21.41 -26.55
N GLU A 273 3.74 -22.12 -27.27
CA GLU A 273 3.74 -23.57 -27.35
C GLU A 273 3.87 -24.19 -25.95
N LEU A 274 4.93 -23.83 -25.22
CA LEU A 274 5.19 -24.40 -23.90
C LEU A 274 4.09 -24.05 -22.89
N LEU A 275 3.59 -22.80 -22.91
CA LEU A 275 2.49 -22.39 -22.04
C LEU A 275 1.19 -23.12 -22.36
N TRP A 276 0.88 -23.32 -23.63
CA TRP A 276 -0.31 -24.06 -24.05
C TRP A 276 -0.24 -25.54 -23.65
N ILE A 277 0.92 -26.18 -23.84
CA ILE A 277 1.16 -27.56 -23.40
C ILE A 277 1.06 -27.65 -21.88
N ASN A 278 1.65 -26.72 -21.13
CA ASN A 278 1.53 -26.71 -19.67
C ASN A 278 0.08 -26.56 -19.20
N ALA A 279 -0.69 -25.65 -19.80
CA ALA A 279 -2.09 -25.41 -19.44
C ALA A 279 -3.00 -26.60 -19.80
N THR A 280 -2.70 -27.29 -20.90
CA THR A 280 -3.54 -28.37 -21.43
C THR A 280 -3.15 -29.74 -20.87
N CYS A 281 -1.86 -30.07 -20.92
CA CYS A 281 -1.27 -31.36 -20.61
C CYS A 281 -0.47 -31.40 -19.30
N GLY A 282 -0.37 -30.27 -18.59
CA GLY A 282 0.37 -30.17 -17.34
C GLY A 282 1.89 -30.08 -17.52
N SER A 283 2.56 -29.70 -16.44
CA SER A 283 4.01 -29.47 -16.42
C SER A 283 4.83 -30.75 -16.57
N THR A 284 4.24 -31.92 -16.32
CA THR A 284 4.88 -33.24 -16.49
C THR A 284 5.15 -33.58 -17.96
N SER A 285 4.47 -32.90 -18.88
CA SER A 285 4.65 -33.05 -20.33
C SER A 285 5.80 -32.21 -20.87
N LEU A 286 6.50 -31.46 -20.01
CA LEU A 286 7.55 -30.51 -20.36
C LEU A 286 8.89 -30.89 -19.69
N PRO A 287 10.03 -30.48 -20.27
CA PRO A 287 11.33 -30.73 -19.67
C PRO A 287 11.54 -29.94 -18.37
N ASP A 288 12.48 -30.38 -17.56
CA ASP A 288 12.96 -29.60 -16.42
C ASP A 288 13.46 -28.22 -16.89
N ASN A 289 13.17 -27.17 -16.12
CA ASN A 289 13.55 -25.78 -16.39
C ASN A 289 12.98 -25.16 -17.69
N TRP A 290 11.86 -25.70 -18.21
CA TRP A 290 11.17 -25.13 -19.38
C TRP A 290 10.77 -23.64 -19.20
N THR A 291 10.69 -23.16 -17.96
CA THR A 291 10.33 -21.77 -17.63
C THR A 291 11.43 -20.74 -17.90
N ASP A 292 12.69 -21.15 -18.00
CA ASP A 292 13.84 -20.23 -17.98
C ASP A 292 13.93 -19.32 -19.21
N ARG A 293 13.34 -19.76 -20.34
CA ARG A 293 13.44 -19.07 -21.63
C ARG A 293 12.14 -18.41 -22.08
N LEU A 294 11.11 -18.43 -21.23
CA LEU A 294 9.79 -17.91 -21.57
C LEU A 294 9.77 -16.38 -21.62
N LYS A 295 9.06 -15.84 -22.61
CA LYS A 295 8.71 -14.43 -22.66
C LYS A 295 7.43 -14.14 -21.88
N THR A 296 7.46 -14.09 -20.56
CA THR A 296 6.28 -13.80 -19.73
C THR A 296 6.34 -12.44 -19.03
N THR A 297 5.18 -11.84 -18.78
CA THR A 297 5.06 -10.52 -18.13
C THR A 297 5.30 -10.54 -16.61
N GLN A 298 5.73 -11.67 -16.05
CA GLN A 298 5.87 -11.82 -14.60
C GLN A 298 7.06 -11.03 -14.04
N PHE A 299 8.17 -10.96 -14.78
CA PHE A 299 9.39 -10.32 -14.28
C PHE A 299 10.25 -9.68 -15.37
N ALA A 300 10.61 -10.45 -16.40
CA ALA A 300 11.56 -10.01 -17.43
C ALA A 300 10.96 -9.03 -18.45
N TYR A 301 9.64 -9.05 -18.60
CA TYR A 301 8.90 -8.21 -19.54
C TYR A 301 7.84 -7.43 -18.77
N ILE A 302 7.87 -6.10 -18.85
CA ILE A 302 6.96 -5.23 -18.10
C ILE A 302 5.91 -4.70 -19.07
N PRO A 303 4.60 -4.99 -18.90
CA PRO A 303 3.56 -4.42 -19.75
C PRO A 303 3.68 -2.90 -19.84
N ILE A 304 3.42 -2.32 -21.02
CA ILE A 304 3.55 -0.87 -21.21
C ILE A 304 2.63 -0.11 -20.23
N GLU A 305 1.47 -0.69 -19.93
CA GLU A 305 0.50 -0.14 -18.98
C GLU A 305 1.02 -0.08 -17.54
N ASP A 306 1.93 -0.99 -17.19
CA ASP A 306 2.55 -1.11 -15.86
C ASP A 306 3.92 -0.41 -15.78
N TRP A 307 4.37 0.22 -16.87
CA TRP A 307 5.63 0.96 -16.89
C TRP A 307 5.50 2.29 -16.14
N HIS A 308 6.31 2.47 -15.09
CA HIS A 308 6.29 3.67 -14.27
C HIS A 308 7.64 4.37 -14.31
N TRP A 309 7.60 5.70 -14.44
CA TRP A 309 8.77 6.56 -14.44
C TRP A 309 8.96 7.22 -13.06
N PRO A 310 10.21 7.55 -12.67
CA PRO A 310 10.47 8.31 -11.46
C PRO A 310 10.05 9.78 -11.63
N MET A 311 9.91 10.49 -10.52
CA MET A 311 9.43 11.89 -10.48
C MET A 311 10.25 12.85 -11.35
N CYS A 312 11.51 12.52 -11.60
CA CYS A 312 12.48 13.32 -12.37
C CYS A 312 12.54 13.02 -13.88
N VAL A 313 11.56 12.28 -14.43
CA VAL A 313 11.54 11.91 -15.86
C VAL A 313 11.64 13.08 -16.83
N ALA A 314 11.14 14.26 -16.46
CA ALA A 314 11.18 15.46 -17.30
C ALA A 314 12.62 15.92 -17.62
N ASP A 315 13.57 15.67 -16.71
CA ASP A 315 14.98 16.04 -16.87
C ASP A 315 15.85 14.87 -17.36
N MET A 316 15.26 13.69 -17.57
CA MET A 316 15.99 12.56 -18.13
C MET A 316 16.40 12.82 -19.59
N PRO A 317 17.61 12.41 -20.00
CA PRO A 317 18.01 12.51 -21.40
C PRO A 317 17.02 11.80 -22.32
N LYS A 318 16.66 12.44 -23.44
CA LYS A 318 15.74 11.85 -24.45
C LYS A 318 16.18 10.47 -24.93
N GLN A 319 17.48 10.17 -24.88
CA GLN A 319 18.01 8.85 -25.22
C GLN A 319 17.51 7.76 -24.26
N VAL A 320 17.43 8.05 -22.95
CA VAL A 320 16.92 7.12 -21.93
C VAL A 320 15.42 6.91 -22.11
N VAL A 321 14.65 7.98 -22.31
CA VAL A 321 13.20 7.88 -22.51
C VAL A 321 12.86 7.11 -23.79
N LYS A 322 13.58 7.36 -24.89
CA LYS A 322 13.40 6.64 -26.17
C LYS A 322 13.84 5.17 -26.12
N ARG A 323 14.68 4.77 -25.16
CA ARG A 323 15.09 3.35 -25.03
C ARG A 323 13.92 2.47 -24.66
N THR A 324 12.95 2.97 -23.91
CA THR A 324 11.73 2.22 -23.61
C THR A 324 11.08 1.77 -24.91
N ASP A 325 10.93 2.67 -25.89
CA ASP A 325 10.39 2.34 -27.22
C ASP A 325 11.27 1.35 -28.01
N GLN A 326 12.60 1.44 -27.87
CA GLN A 326 13.55 0.52 -28.52
C GLN A 326 13.54 -0.89 -27.92
N CYS A 327 13.17 -1.01 -26.65
CA CYS A 327 13.11 -2.27 -25.92
C CYS A 327 11.69 -2.85 -25.84
N VAL A 328 10.71 -2.28 -26.55
CA VAL A 328 9.37 -2.86 -26.65
C VAL A 328 9.42 -4.14 -27.48
N THR A 329 8.87 -5.21 -26.93
CA THR A 329 8.64 -6.51 -27.56
C THR A 329 7.27 -7.01 -27.17
N ASP A 330 6.79 -8.05 -27.86
CA ASP A 330 5.61 -8.77 -27.43
C ASP A 330 6.01 -9.86 -26.42
N ALA A 331 5.18 -10.05 -25.39
CA ALA A 331 5.33 -11.04 -24.33
C ALA A 331 3.97 -11.64 -23.94
N CYS A 332 4.00 -12.78 -23.24
CA CYS A 332 2.82 -13.50 -22.78
C CYS A 332 2.41 -13.07 -21.37
N GLU A 333 1.21 -12.51 -21.25
CA GLU A 333 0.47 -12.40 -20.01
C GLU A 333 -0.39 -13.66 -19.83
N LEU A 334 -0.32 -14.32 -18.67
CA LEU A 334 -1.10 -15.53 -18.43
C LEU A 334 -2.55 -15.18 -18.12
N ASP A 335 -3.50 -15.81 -18.82
CA ASP A 335 -4.91 -15.72 -18.46
C ASP A 335 -5.25 -16.62 -17.24
N SER A 336 -6.51 -16.59 -16.81
CA SER A 336 -7.00 -17.41 -15.69
C SER A 336 -6.85 -18.92 -15.91
N SER A 337 -6.68 -19.35 -17.16
CA SER A 337 -6.54 -20.74 -17.56
C SER A 337 -5.09 -21.13 -17.87
N GLY A 338 -4.13 -20.18 -17.76
CA GLY A 338 -2.71 -20.41 -17.99
C GLY A 338 -2.27 -20.26 -19.45
N TYR A 339 -3.15 -19.81 -20.35
CA TYR A 339 -2.78 -19.57 -21.75
C TYR A 339 -2.14 -18.20 -21.95
N CYS A 340 -1.34 -18.07 -23.02
CA CYS A 340 -0.68 -16.83 -23.37
C CYS A 340 -1.65 -15.84 -24.02
N LYS A 341 -1.86 -14.71 -23.36
CA LYS A 341 -2.41 -13.50 -23.97
C LYS A 341 -1.26 -12.57 -24.35
N VAL A 342 -1.13 -12.28 -25.65
CA VAL A 342 -0.04 -11.44 -26.14
C VAL A 342 -0.27 -9.98 -25.71
N LYS A 343 0.75 -9.40 -25.08
CA LYS A 343 0.81 -8.02 -24.64
C LYS A 343 2.10 -7.36 -25.12
N ARG A 344 2.01 -6.07 -25.44
CA ARG A 344 3.18 -5.21 -25.67
C ARG A 344 3.85 -4.93 -24.33
N ALA A 345 5.12 -5.26 -24.20
CA ALA A 345 5.88 -5.14 -22.97
C ALA A 345 7.31 -4.66 -23.24
N VAL A 346 7.93 -4.03 -22.24
CA VAL A 346 9.32 -3.58 -22.28
C VAL A 346 10.20 -4.71 -21.75
N ASP A 347 11.19 -5.12 -22.55
CA ASP A 347 12.25 -6.02 -22.10
C ASP A 347 13.14 -5.31 -21.08
N ARG A 348 13.02 -5.75 -19.83
CA ARG A 348 13.75 -5.21 -18.69
C ARG A 348 15.26 -5.32 -18.87
N ALA A 349 15.75 -6.44 -19.38
CA ALA A 349 17.19 -6.63 -19.60
C ALA A 349 17.72 -5.73 -20.73
N CYS A 350 16.94 -5.58 -21.81
CA CYS A 350 17.26 -4.63 -22.89
C CYS A 350 17.39 -3.20 -22.35
N PHE A 351 16.45 -2.76 -21.51
CA PHE A 351 16.44 -1.42 -20.96
C PHE A 351 17.60 -1.21 -19.96
N CYS A 352 17.75 -2.14 -19.00
CA CYS A 352 18.70 -1.99 -17.90
C CYS A 352 20.17 -2.01 -18.33
N ARG A 353 20.53 -2.75 -19.39
CA ARG A 353 21.93 -2.86 -19.85
C ARG A 353 22.65 -1.54 -20.12
N ASN A 354 21.90 -0.46 -20.39
CA ASN A 354 22.47 0.82 -20.76
C ASN A 354 21.98 2.00 -19.90
N ILE A 355 21.50 1.71 -18.69
CA ILE A 355 21.13 2.74 -17.71
C ILE A 355 21.93 2.55 -16.42
N SER A 356 22.39 3.67 -15.88
CA SER A 356 23.16 3.76 -14.64
C SER A 356 22.71 4.97 -13.83
N TYR A 357 23.17 5.06 -12.58
CA TYR A 357 22.93 6.23 -11.74
C TYR A 357 23.32 7.54 -12.44
N ASP A 358 24.45 7.56 -13.14
CA ASP A 358 24.95 8.75 -13.84
C ASP A 358 24.20 9.07 -15.14
N SER A 359 23.27 8.21 -15.57
CA SER A 359 22.45 8.43 -16.77
C SER A 359 21.46 9.59 -16.61
N CYS A 360 21.20 10.05 -15.38
CA CYS A 360 20.38 11.24 -15.15
C CYS A 360 21.05 12.22 -14.18
N GLY A 361 21.25 13.46 -14.66
CA GLY A 361 21.70 14.59 -13.87
C GLY A 361 20.55 15.51 -13.42
N GLY A 362 20.88 16.73 -13.00
CA GLY A 362 19.87 17.75 -12.70
C GLY A 362 18.95 17.34 -11.55
N SER A 363 17.62 17.37 -11.77
CA SER A 363 16.65 17.03 -10.72
C SER A 363 16.76 15.61 -10.21
N CYS A 364 17.24 14.65 -11.01
CA CYS A 364 17.51 13.28 -10.56
C CYS A 364 18.53 13.16 -9.43
N GLN A 365 19.25 14.25 -9.11
CA GLN A 365 20.28 14.29 -8.08
C GLN A 365 19.87 15.15 -6.86
N ILE A 366 18.65 15.70 -6.87
CA ILE A 366 18.08 16.55 -5.80
C ILE A 366 17.32 15.67 -4.80
N PHE A 367 17.41 15.99 -3.51
CA PHE A 367 16.87 15.22 -2.37
C PHE A 367 15.80 14.13 -2.67
N GLU A 368 14.52 14.50 -2.83
CA GLU A 368 13.43 13.52 -2.96
C GLU A 368 13.48 12.75 -4.28
N THR A 369 13.75 13.45 -5.37
CA THR A 369 13.86 12.90 -6.73
C THR A 369 15.07 12.00 -6.89
N ARG A 370 16.16 12.24 -6.14
CA ARG A 370 17.33 11.37 -6.05
C ARG A 370 16.98 10.04 -5.40
N ILE A 371 16.32 10.10 -4.25
CA ILE A 371 15.93 8.90 -3.52
C ILE A 371 14.94 8.06 -4.35
N ASP A 372 13.97 8.71 -4.98
CA ASP A 372 13.01 8.08 -5.88
C ASP A 372 13.68 7.45 -7.10
N TYR A 373 14.57 8.19 -7.77
CA TYR A 373 15.33 7.69 -8.92
C TYR A 373 16.17 6.46 -8.59
N ILE A 374 16.87 6.47 -7.46
CA ILE A 374 17.70 5.33 -7.03
C ILE A 374 16.84 4.11 -6.73
N LYS A 375 15.73 4.29 -6.00
CA LYS A 375 14.80 3.20 -5.69
C LYS A 375 14.18 2.64 -6.97
N TRP A 376 13.74 3.50 -7.87
CA TRP A 376 13.23 3.10 -9.18
C TRP A 376 14.27 2.29 -9.96
N LEU A 377 15.53 2.76 -10.02
CA LEU A 377 16.61 2.07 -10.74
C LEU A 377 16.92 0.69 -10.13
N HIS A 378 16.95 0.62 -8.80
CA HIS A 378 17.12 -0.63 -8.06
C HIS A 378 15.97 -1.60 -8.34
N ASP A 379 14.73 -1.17 -8.10
CA ASP A 379 13.55 -2.02 -8.25
C ASP A 379 13.35 -2.47 -9.70
N LEU A 380 13.82 -1.67 -10.67
CA LEU A 380 13.79 -1.97 -12.10
C LEU A 380 14.98 -2.80 -12.61
N CYS A 381 16.17 -2.77 -12.00
CA CYS A 381 17.35 -3.38 -12.63
C CYS A 381 18.18 -4.32 -11.73
N ASP A 382 17.95 -4.36 -10.42
CA ASP A 382 18.80 -5.12 -9.47
C ASP A 382 18.90 -6.63 -9.78
N ASN A 383 17.81 -7.27 -10.22
CA ASN A 383 17.84 -8.70 -10.57
C ASN A 383 18.23 -8.99 -12.04
N VAL A 384 18.66 -7.97 -12.81
CA VAL A 384 19.13 -8.19 -14.18
C VAL A 384 20.58 -8.66 -14.13
N GLN A 385 20.88 -9.81 -14.76
CA GLN A 385 22.24 -10.35 -14.82
C GLN A 385 23.21 -9.32 -15.42
N ASP A 386 24.39 -9.22 -14.80
CA ASP A 386 25.51 -8.35 -15.19
C ASP A 386 25.19 -6.84 -15.21
N TRP A 387 24.12 -6.42 -14.53
CA TRP A 387 23.83 -5.01 -14.36
C TRP A 387 24.55 -4.42 -13.13
N HIS A 388 25.38 -3.40 -13.37
CA HIS A 388 26.15 -2.70 -12.34
C HIS A 388 25.90 -1.18 -12.41
N GLY A 389 24.64 -0.78 -12.62
CA GLY A 389 24.28 0.63 -12.79
C GLY A 389 24.24 1.45 -11.50
N LEU A 390 24.18 0.79 -10.33
CA LEU A 390 24.26 1.44 -9.02
C LEU A 390 25.62 1.16 -8.36
N PRO A 391 26.22 2.15 -7.67
CA PRO A 391 27.40 1.93 -6.83
C PRO A 391 27.11 0.96 -5.68
N ASP A 392 28.12 0.24 -5.16
CA ASP A 392 27.96 -0.69 -4.03
C ASP A 392 27.32 -0.03 -2.79
N ASP A 393 27.65 1.24 -2.55
CA ASP A 393 27.14 2.04 -1.44
C ASP A 393 25.87 2.84 -1.79
N TRP A 394 25.10 2.45 -2.82
CA TRP A 394 23.91 3.20 -3.28
C TRP A 394 22.87 3.46 -2.17
N ARG A 395 22.82 2.60 -1.14
CA ARG A 395 21.93 2.77 0.01
C ARG A 395 22.22 4.06 0.79
N ARG A 396 23.46 4.56 0.74
CA ARG A 396 23.82 5.89 1.29
C ARG A 396 23.28 7.02 0.42
N LEU A 397 23.30 6.86 -0.90
CA LEU A 397 22.73 7.83 -1.85
C LEU A 397 21.20 7.91 -1.74
N ALA A 398 20.56 6.79 -1.40
CA ALA A 398 19.13 6.68 -1.13
C ALA A 398 18.71 7.16 0.28
N ALA A 399 19.65 7.66 1.10
CA ALA A 399 19.38 8.26 2.39
C ALA A 399 19.39 9.81 2.29
N PRO A 400 18.66 10.51 3.17
CA PRO A 400 18.79 11.96 3.32
C PRO A 400 20.21 12.34 3.76
N THR A 401 20.78 13.35 3.11
CA THR A 401 22.04 13.97 3.56
C THR A 401 21.80 14.96 4.71
N PRO A 402 22.85 15.36 5.45
CA PRO A 402 22.75 16.41 6.46
C PRO A 402 22.09 17.71 5.96
N ILE A 403 22.35 18.10 4.71
CA ILE A 403 21.79 19.31 4.09
C ILE A 403 20.31 19.10 3.73
N ASP A 404 19.94 17.91 3.23
CA ASP A 404 18.55 17.57 2.91
C ASP A 404 17.62 17.62 4.13
N MET A 405 18.18 17.42 5.33
CA MET A 405 17.44 17.46 6.60
C MET A 405 17.30 18.87 7.18
N ILE A 406 17.89 19.91 6.56
CA ILE A 406 17.76 21.30 7.00
C ILE A 406 16.60 21.96 6.22
N PRO A 407 15.58 22.53 6.89
CA PRO A 407 14.37 23.04 6.22
C PRO A 407 14.57 24.25 5.29
N TRP A 408 15.73 24.88 5.30
CA TRP A 408 16.05 26.07 4.51
C TRP A 408 17.27 25.85 3.62
N ARG A 409 17.34 26.60 2.52
CA ARG A 409 18.30 26.34 1.42
C ARG A 409 19.64 27.09 1.53
N TRP A 410 19.84 27.87 2.59
CA TRP A 410 21.07 28.65 2.78
C TRP A 410 21.91 28.06 3.90
N THR A 411 23.23 28.25 3.81
CA THR A 411 24.21 27.81 4.82
C THR A 411 25.04 29.00 5.30
N ILE A 412 25.75 28.83 6.42
CA ILE A 412 26.71 29.84 6.90
C ILE A 412 28.09 29.23 6.75
N LYS A 413 28.65 29.27 5.56
CA LYS A 413 29.96 28.69 5.24
C LYS A 413 30.67 29.64 4.29
N PRO A 414 32.01 29.79 4.36
CA PRO A 414 32.72 30.63 3.43
C PRO A 414 32.58 30.06 2.01
N SER A 415 32.20 30.89 1.05
CA SER A 415 32.22 30.57 -0.37
C SER A 415 33.69 30.38 -0.79
N ASN A 416 34.04 29.16 -1.18
CA ASN A 416 35.32 28.91 -1.85
C ASN A 416 35.20 29.48 -3.27
N ASN A 417 35.48 30.77 -3.44
CA ASN A 417 35.72 31.31 -4.78
C ASN A 417 37.06 30.76 -5.27
N SER A 418 36.99 29.64 -5.99
CA SER A 418 38.09 28.95 -6.67
C SER A 418 38.71 29.71 -7.86
N ASP A 419 38.55 31.04 -7.94
CA ASP A 419 39.03 31.85 -9.08
C ASP A 419 39.99 33.00 -8.71
N ILE A 420 40.63 32.97 -7.53
CA ILE A 420 41.80 33.84 -7.28
C ILE A 420 43.08 33.00 -7.33
N ALA A 421 43.53 32.82 -8.57
CA ALA A 421 44.91 32.92 -9.03
C ALA A 421 45.98 32.10 -8.28
N TYR A 422 46.36 30.99 -8.93
CA TYR A 422 47.77 30.72 -9.23
C TYR A 422 48.51 32.05 -9.52
N ILE A 423 49.69 32.26 -8.94
CA ILE A 423 50.55 33.48 -8.87
C ILE A 423 50.42 34.11 -7.46
N THR A 424 51.32 33.93 -6.49
CA THR A 424 52.79 33.85 -6.54
C THR A 424 53.29 33.21 -5.23
N ARG A 425 54.40 32.46 -5.31
CA ARG A 425 55.20 32.00 -4.18
C ARG A 425 55.57 33.15 -3.22
N LEU A 426 55.66 32.78 -1.94
CA LEU A 426 56.37 33.43 -0.83
C LEU A 426 55.63 34.57 -0.11
N GLY A 427 55.05 34.22 1.05
CA GLY A 427 54.50 35.17 2.00
C GLY A 427 53.50 34.47 2.90
N HIS A 428 53.87 34.30 4.16
CA HIS A 428 53.10 33.65 5.20
C HIS A 428 51.75 34.38 5.43
N ILE A 429 50.70 34.01 4.69
CA ILE A 429 49.33 34.50 4.96
C ILE A 429 48.63 33.50 5.86
N ARG A 430 48.49 33.95 7.11
CA ARG A 430 47.89 33.33 8.27
C ARG A 430 46.52 32.72 7.96
N ALA A 431 46.44 31.39 8.16
CA ALA A 431 45.26 30.57 8.47
C ALA A 431 43.93 30.93 7.77
N THR A 432 43.46 30.07 6.87
CA THR A 432 42.03 29.78 6.74
C THR A 432 41.46 29.58 8.14
N GLU A 433 40.62 30.51 8.63
CA GLU A 433 39.99 30.41 9.96
C GLU A 433 39.28 29.05 10.07
N THR A 434 39.82 28.14 10.87
CA THR A 434 39.22 26.83 11.12
C THR A 434 37.88 27.03 11.80
N CYS A 435 36.84 26.37 11.30
CA CYS A 435 35.50 26.51 11.86
C CYS A 435 35.48 26.20 13.36
N ALA A 436 34.77 27.02 14.14
CA ALA A 436 34.56 26.77 15.55
C ALA A 436 33.96 25.37 15.79
N SER A 437 34.37 24.69 16.87
CA SER A 437 33.80 23.39 17.24
C SER A 437 32.32 23.54 17.63
N ASN A 438 31.56 22.44 17.53
CA ASN A 438 30.13 22.44 17.89
C ASN A 438 29.92 22.80 19.37
N GLU A 439 30.83 22.39 20.24
CA GLU A 439 30.86 22.74 21.66
C GLU A 439 31.07 24.23 21.86
N TRP A 440 31.97 24.86 21.09
CA TRP A 440 32.21 26.30 21.16
C TRP A 440 31.01 27.11 20.65
N LYS A 441 30.35 26.65 19.57
CA LYS A 441 29.11 27.26 19.05
C LYS A 441 28.01 27.28 20.12
N LEU A 442 27.72 26.15 20.74
CA LEU A 442 26.75 26.07 21.84
C LEU A 442 27.21 26.79 23.11
N GLY A 443 28.51 26.73 23.41
CA GLY A 443 29.13 27.40 24.54
C GLY A 443 28.99 28.92 24.47
N SER A 444 29.04 29.51 23.27
CA SER A 444 28.77 30.93 23.08
C SER A 444 27.38 31.36 23.55
N PHE A 445 26.36 30.52 23.30
CA PHE A 445 24.98 30.79 23.73
C PHE A 445 24.83 30.64 25.24
N ALA A 446 25.50 29.65 25.84
CA ALA A 446 25.53 29.47 27.28
C ALA A 446 26.20 30.66 27.97
N LEU A 447 27.30 31.17 27.41
CA LEU A 447 28.03 32.32 27.96
C LEU A 447 27.17 33.59 28.01
N VAL A 448 26.47 33.93 26.92
CA VAL A 448 25.55 35.09 26.88
C VAL A 448 24.49 34.97 27.98
N ASN A 449 23.91 33.77 28.14
CA ASN A 449 22.88 33.49 29.14
C ASN A 449 23.41 33.61 30.58
N VAL A 450 24.57 33.04 30.88
CA VAL A 450 25.21 33.10 32.20
C VAL A 450 25.57 34.55 32.57
N ALA A 451 26.17 35.30 31.63
CA ALA A 451 26.52 36.71 31.86
C ALA A 451 25.28 37.58 32.15
N THR A 452 24.19 37.34 31.42
CA THR A 452 22.92 38.05 31.63
C THR A 452 22.31 37.73 33.00
N PHE A 453 22.30 36.46 33.39
CA PHE A 453 21.79 36.03 34.70
C PHE A 453 22.62 36.58 35.87
N LEU A 454 23.95 36.52 35.78
CA LEU A 454 24.84 37.07 36.81
C LEU A 454 24.61 38.57 36.99
N THR A 455 24.42 39.31 35.90
CA THR A 455 24.15 40.75 35.95
C THR A 455 22.83 41.05 36.64
N ALA A 456 21.76 40.32 36.32
CA ALA A 456 20.47 40.46 37.00
C ALA A 456 20.56 40.11 38.51
N CYS A 457 21.33 39.09 38.88
CA CYS A 457 21.57 38.71 40.28
C CYS A 457 22.37 39.79 41.04
N LEU A 458 23.46 40.28 40.44
CA LEU A 458 24.33 41.28 41.05
C LEU A 458 23.59 42.60 41.24
N SER A 459 22.81 43.03 40.25
CA SER A 459 22.05 44.28 40.32
C SER A 459 20.90 44.25 41.32
N GLN A 460 20.36 43.07 41.63
CA GLN A 460 19.34 42.92 42.67
C GLN A 460 19.96 42.93 44.08
N ARG A 461 21.20 42.45 44.21
CA ARG A 461 21.94 42.39 45.48
C ARG A 461 22.59 43.73 45.84
N THR A 462 23.08 44.45 44.85
CA THR A 462 23.46 45.87 44.99
C THR A 462 22.21 46.71 44.82
N GLY A 463 21.41 46.86 45.88
CA GLY A 463 20.34 47.85 45.89
C GLY A 463 20.96 49.21 45.57
N ILE A 464 20.81 49.68 44.33
CA ILE A 464 21.41 50.92 43.83
C ILE A 464 20.88 52.06 44.71
N HIS A 465 21.70 52.44 45.70
CA HIS A 465 21.39 53.47 46.68
C HIS A 465 21.76 54.88 46.21
N GLN A 466 22.09 55.06 44.93
CA GLN A 466 22.45 56.36 44.37
C GLN A 466 22.31 56.29 42.86
N ILE A 467 21.83 57.39 42.25
CA ILE A 467 21.39 57.55 40.84
C ILE A 467 19.90 57.15 40.71
N THR A 468 18.91 57.93 41.13
CA THR A 468 18.65 59.33 40.77
C THR A 468 17.87 60.04 41.89
N ARG A 469 18.53 60.96 42.60
CA ARG A 469 17.83 61.99 43.38
C ARG A 469 17.32 63.02 42.37
N GLY A 470 16.01 63.03 42.12
CA GLY A 470 15.33 64.10 41.38
C GLY A 470 14.75 63.73 40.03
N PHE A 471 13.72 62.87 39.98
CA PHE A 471 12.61 63.04 39.03
C PHE A 471 11.38 62.33 39.58
N LEU A 472 10.53 63.09 40.26
CA LEU A 472 9.26 62.63 40.82
C LEU A 472 8.20 62.64 39.71
N TRP A 473 8.23 61.64 38.82
CA TRP A 473 7.08 61.37 37.96
C TRP A 473 6.39 60.09 38.42
N HIS A 474 5.09 60.20 38.74
CA HIS A 474 4.19 59.06 38.78
C HIS A 474 4.31 58.31 37.45
N SER A 475 4.96 57.15 37.43
CA SER A 475 5.11 56.37 36.21
C SER A 475 3.71 55.97 35.70
N PRO A 476 3.36 56.32 34.45
CA PRO A 476 2.06 55.94 33.88
C PRO A 476 1.97 54.41 33.70
N PRO A 477 0.76 53.83 33.73
CA PRO A 477 0.52 52.38 33.68
C PRO A 477 1.04 51.68 32.41
N TRP A 478 1.48 52.43 31.39
CA TRP A 478 1.98 51.92 30.11
C TRP A 478 3.52 51.74 30.06
N CYS A 479 4.23 52.09 31.14
CA CYS A 479 5.70 52.04 31.18
C CYS A 479 6.28 50.64 30.89
N TRP A 480 5.58 49.56 31.28
CA TRP A 480 6.03 48.18 31.03
C TRP A 480 6.03 47.80 29.55
N PHE A 481 5.09 48.34 28.76
CA PHE A 481 4.99 48.08 27.33
C PHE A 481 6.18 48.69 26.58
N PHE A 482 6.53 49.94 26.91
CA PHE A 482 7.70 50.62 26.32
C PHE A 482 9.00 49.95 26.72
N LYS A 483 9.18 49.59 28.00
CA LYS A 483 10.38 48.85 28.46
C LYS A 483 10.50 47.49 27.77
N GLY A 484 9.42 46.71 27.70
CA GLY A 484 9.42 45.42 27.01
C GLY A 484 9.72 45.55 25.51
N THR A 485 9.15 46.57 24.85
CA THR A 485 9.43 46.87 23.43
C THR A 485 10.90 47.24 23.23
N LEU A 486 11.47 48.06 24.12
CA LEU A 486 12.87 48.47 24.04
C LEU A 486 13.82 47.27 24.24
N ILE A 487 13.53 46.37 25.18
CA ILE A 487 14.30 45.14 25.40
C ILE A 487 14.26 44.26 24.14
N ALA A 488 13.06 44.05 23.56
CA ALA A 488 12.93 43.30 22.32
C ALA A 488 13.68 43.97 21.16
N ALA A 489 13.56 45.30 21.02
CA ALA A 489 14.23 46.06 19.96
C ALA A 489 15.76 45.96 20.07
N LEU A 490 16.34 46.02 21.28
CA LEU A 490 17.77 45.83 21.48
C LEU A 490 18.24 44.45 21.01
N GLN A 491 17.52 43.39 21.38
CA GLN A 491 17.87 42.04 20.94
C GLN A 491 17.76 41.88 19.42
N LEU A 492 16.73 42.47 18.81
CA LEU A 492 16.56 42.47 17.35
C LEU A 492 17.66 43.24 16.64
N LEU A 493 18.05 44.40 17.17
CA LEU A 493 19.18 45.18 16.66
C LEU A 493 20.50 44.43 16.78
N ALA A 494 20.72 43.70 17.88
CA ALA A 494 21.90 42.84 18.03
C ALA A 494 21.93 41.71 17.00
N ASN A 495 20.80 41.03 16.78
CA ASN A 495 20.69 39.98 15.76
C ASN A 495 20.90 40.55 14.35
N TRP A 496 20.34 41.73 14.06
CA TRP A 496 20.50 42.43 12.79
C TRP A 496 21.93 42.88 12.54
N PHE A 497 22.59 43.48 13.55
CA PHE A 497 23.98 43.90 13.45
C PHE A 497 24.90 42.70 13.23
N ASN A 498 24.70 41.62 13.98
CA ASN A 498 25.45 40.38 13.80
C ASN A 498 25.23 39.78 12.41
N SER A 499 24.02 39.83 11.84
CA SER A 499 23.75 39.20 10.55
C SER A 499 24.33 40.03 9.40
N LEU A 500 24.29 41.35 9.51
CA LEU A 500 25.03 42.26 8.63
C LEU A 500 26.54 42.05 8.73
N PHE A 501 27.07 41.84 9.94
CA PHE A 501 28.49 41.57 10.14
C PHE A 501 28.91 40.26 9.46
N VAL A 502 28.10 39.21 9.56
CA VAL A 502 28.33 37.95 8.83
C VAL A 502 28.35 38.22 7.33
N GLN A 503 27.32 38.84 6.76
CA GLN A 503 27.24 39.09 5.32
C GLN A 503 28.39 39.96 4.78
N ARG A 504 28.87 40.92 5.58
CA ARG A 504 29.98 41.81 5.22
C ARG A 504 31.36 41.16 5.38
N THR A 505 31.44 39.96 5.95
CA THR A 505 32.69 39.22 6.03
C THR A 505 32.96 38.53 4.70
N ALA A 506 34.20 38.66 4.20
CA ALA A 506 34.61 38.07 2.92
C ALA A 506 34.33 36.56 2.92
N GLY A 507 33.65 36.08 1.88
CA GLY A 507 33.21 34.69 1.72
C GLY A 507 31.81 34.39 2.27
N TYR A 508 31.12 35.33 2.91
CA TYR A 508 29.77 35.11 3.46
C TYR A 508 28.70 36.00 2.78
N GLU A 509 28.99 36.52 1.60
CA GLU A 509 28.17 37.52 0.91
C GLU A 509 26.75 37.02 0.58
N ASP A 510 26.61 35.71 0.33
CA ASP A 510 25.36 35.05 -0.04
C ASP A 510 24.42 34.76 1.15
N VAL A 511 24.86 35.02 2.38
CA VAL A 511 24.06 34.72 3.58
C VAL A 511 22.88 35.69 3.73
N PRO A 512 21.62 35.20 3.80
CA PRO A 512 20.45 36.08 3.86
C PRO A 512 20.26 36.72 5.24
N VAL A 513 20.50 38.04 5.33
CA VAL A 513 20.50 38.84 6.57
C VAL A 513 19.22 38.70 7.39
N ILE A 514 18.05 38.87 6.76
CA ILE A 514 16.74 38.83 7.45
C ILE A 514 16.44 37.42 7.97
N GLN A 515 16.70 36.42 7.14
CA GLN A 515 16.46 35.02 7.49
C GLN A 515 17.38 34.57 8.63
N LEU A 516 18.64 35.00 8.63
CA LEU A 516 19.58 34.73 9.74
C LEU A 516 19.18 35.46 11.03
N MET A 517 18.79 36.73 10.92
CA MET A 517 18.28 37.51 12.07
C MET A 517 17.09 36.82 12.75
N LEU A 518 16.13 36.33 11.95
CA LEU A 518 14.95 35.59 12.46
C LEU A 518 15.33 34.25 13.07
N LEU A 519 16.31 33.53 12.49
CA LEU A 519 16.78 32.26 13.07
C LEU A 519 17.33 32.52 14.47
N TRP A 520 18.15 33.55 14.66
CA TRP A 520 18.69 33.92 15.97
C TRP A 520 17.65 34.43 16.98
N CYS A 521 16.44 34.80 16.56
CA CYS A 521 15.36 35.09 17.53
C CYS A 521 14.95 33.83 18.32
N SER A 522 15.19 32.63 17.76
CA SER A 522 14.93 31.33 18.37
C SER A 522 15.99 30.85 19.37
N MET A 523 17.07 31.62 19.56
CA MET A 523 18.12 31.27 20.52
C MET A 523 17.56 31.12 21.95
N PRO A 524 18.02 30.13 22.71
CA PRO A 524 17.55 29.91 24.08
C PRO A 524 17.93 31.09 24.98
N ARG A 525 16.96 31.66 25.70
CA ARG A 525 17.15 32.78 26.64
C ARG A 525 16.69 32.45 28.05
N LEU A 526 17.49 32.80 29.06
CA LEU A 526 17.21 32.58 30.49
C LEU A 526 16.22 33.58 31.12
N ALA A 527 15.24 34.09 30.36
CA ALA A 527 14.26 35.05 30.86
C ALA A 527 13.37 34.50 31.99
N TRP A 528 13.15 33.19 32.05
CA TRP A 528 12.35 32.57 33.12
C TRP A 528 13.02 32.67 34.51
N LEU A 529 14.35 32.56 34.58
CA LEU A 529 15.10 32.68 35.85
C LEU A 529 15.03 34.10 36.39
N THR A 530 15.14 35.10 35.52
CA THR A 530 15.06 36.51 35.93
C THR A 530 13.64 36.87 36.39
N ILE A 531 12.60 36.34 35.74
CA ILE A 531 11.21 36.46 36.21
C ILE A 531 11.02 35.82 37.59
N LEU A 532 11.58 34.62 37.82
CA LEU A 532 11.50 33.94 39.11
C LEU A 532 12.23 34.72 40.20
N LEU A 533 13.43 35.23 39.92
CA LEU A 533 14.27 36.02 40.83
C LEU A 533 13.59 37.33 41.28
N ILE A 534 12.88 37.99 40.37
CA ILE A 534 12.12 39.23 40.66
C ILE A 534 10.93 38.95 41.60
N SER A 535 10.35 37.75 41.52
CA SER A 535 9.12 37.37 42.24
C SER A 535 9.33 36.74 43.62
N VAL A 536 10.57 36.42 44.00
CA VAL A 536 10.90 35.83 45.33
C VAL A 536 11.04 36.90 46.45
N GLN A 537 11.05 38.19 46.11
CA GLN A 537 11.15 39.30 47.08
C GLN A 537 9.79 40.03 47.29
N PRO A 538 9.53 40.66 48.46
CA PRO A 538 8.26 41.30 48.75
C PRO A 538 7.86 42.30 47.65
N PHE A 539 6.63 42.12 47.16
CA PHE A 539 6.12 42.71 45.92
C PHE A 539 5.78 44.20 46.12
N GLY A 540 6.53 45.08 45.46
CA GLY A 540 6.16 46.48 45.25
C GLY A 540 5.70 46.72 43.81
N VAL A 541 4.91 47.79 43.58
CA VAL A 541 4.33 48.17 42.27
C VAL A 541 5.37 48.28 41.13
N LYS A 542 6.64 48.63 41.46
CA LYS A 542 7.74 48.68 40.49
C LYS A 542 8.13 47.29 39.92
N LYS A 543 7.92 46.20 40.67
CA LYS A 543 8.33 44.84 40.29
C LYS A 543 7.34 44.14 39.34
N PHE A 544 6.04 44.46 39.44
CA PHE A 544 5.03 43.97 38.48
C PHE A 544 5.29 44.49 37.06
N SER A 545 5.66 45.77 36.94
CA SER A 545 6.03 46.39 35.66
C SER A 545 7.24 45.71 35.02
N ALA A 546 8.24 45.31 35.82
CA ALA A 546 9.44 44.62 35.34
C ALA A 546 9.12 43.22 34.79
N THR A 547 8.39 42.41 35.55
CA THR A 547 7.96 41.06 35.12
C THR A 547 7.10 41.12 33.86
N ALA A 548 6.16 42.07 33.77
CA ALA A 548 5.32 42.27 32.59
C ALA A 548 6.14 42.71 31.35
N SER A 549 7.16 43.56 31.53
CA SER A 549 8.04 44.00 30.44
C SER A 549 8.83 42.84 29.84
N LEU A 550 9.39 41.97 30.69
CA LEU A 550 10.21 40.84 30.26
C LEU A 550 9.37 39.75 29.57
N LEU A 551 8.17 39.47 30.10
CA LEU A 551 7.21 38.58 29.44
C LEU A 551 6.78 39.11 28.07
N PHE A 552 6.57 40.42 27.95
CA PHE A 552 6.20 41.05 26.68
C PHE A 552 7.35 41.00 25.66
N ALA A 553 8.58 41.26 26.10
CA ALA A 553 9.76 41.14 25.24
C ALA A 553 9.95 39.70 24.72
N GLU A 554 9.82 38.71 25.61
CA GLU A 554 9.86 37.29 25.22
C GLU A 554 8.73 36.93 24.27
N MET A 555 7.51 37.43 24.48
CA MET A 555 6.39 37.19 23.56
C MET A 555 6.70 37.65 22.13
N ILE A 556 7.29 38.85 21.96
CA ILE A 556 7.70 39.36 20.64
C ILE A 556 8.74 38.43 20.00
N LEU A 557 9.76 38.04 20.77
CA LEU A 557 10.85 37.22 20.24
C LEU A 557 10.42 35.77 19.96
N GLN A 558 9.51 35.21 20.75
CA GLN A 558 8.88 33.90 20.49
C GLN A 558 7.96 33.95 19.27
N PHE A 559 7.26 35.07 19.05
CA PHE A 559 6.48 35.26 17.83
C PHE A 559 7.38 35.27 16.59
N LEU A 560 8.53 35.95 16.64
CA LEU A 560 9.48 35.97 15.52
C LEU A 560 10.20 34.63 15.32
N SER A 561 10.52 33.90 16.41
CA SER A 561 11.11 32.56 16.34
C SER A 561 10.17 31.52 15.73
N SER A 562 8.85 31.76 15.80
CA SER A 562 7.83 30.85 15.26
C SER A 562 8.05 30.50 13.79
N TYR A 563 8.59 31.42 12.99
CA TYR A 563 8.87 31.21 11.57
C TYR A 563 9.71 29.94 11.34
N TYR A 564 10.87 29.82 12.00
CA TYR A 564 11.73 28.65 11.85
C TYR A 564 11.23 27.41 12.59
N MET A 565 10.60 27.60 13.75
CA MET A 565 10.05 26.47 14.50
C MET A 565 8.92 25.78 13.73
N VAL A 566 7.96 26.56 13.21
CA VAL A 566 6.86 26.03 12.40
C VAL A 566 7.36 25.48 11.07
N MET A 567 8.29 26.17 10.40
CA MET A 567 8.93 25.66 9.17
C MET A 567 9.58 24.30 9.39
N THR A 568 10.32 24.14 10.50
CA THR A 568 10.96 22.87 10.86
C THR A 568 9.92 21.78 11.13
N VAL A 569 8.86 22.08 11.88
CA VAL A 569 7.80 21.09 12.12
C VAL A 569 7.10 20.68 10.83
N ASN A 570 6.78 21.63 9.96
CA ASN A 570 6.11 21.34 8.70
C ASN A 570 7.00 20.51 7.76
N TYR A 571 8.27 20.89 7.63
CA TYR A 571 9.23 20.16 6.81
C TYR A 571 9.44 18.72 7.31
N GLY A 572 9.52 18.51 8.63
CA GLY A 572 9.66 17.17 9.19
C GLY A 572 8.41 16.29 9.00
N ARG A 573 7.22 16.91 8.92
CA ARG A 573 5.98 16.22 8.59
C ARG A 573 5.94 15.83 7.12
N GLU A 574 6.25 16.76 6.22
CA GLU A 574 6.23 16.54 4.76
C GLU A 574 7.17 15.38 4.36
N HIS A 575 8.36 15.31 4.97
CA HIS A 575 9.39 14.32 4.63
C HIS A 575 9.39 13.08 5.54
N ASN A 576 8.32 12.84 6.33
CA ASN A 576 8.18 11.69 7.22
C ASN A 576 9.32 11.49 8.25
N PHE A 577 9.99 12.57 8.64
CA PHE A 577 11.11 12.53 9.58
C PHE A 577 10.71 12.15 11.01
N TYR A 578 9.44 12.42 11.38
CA TYR A 578 8.88 11.97 12.66
C TYR A 578 8.58 10.46 12.71
N PHE A 579 8.49 9.78 11.55
CA PHE A 579 8.00 8.40 11.42
C PHE A 579 9.03 7.43 10.81
N GLY A 580 10.32 7.77 10.84
CA GLY A 580 11.40 6.85 10.42
C GLY A 580 12.17 7.28 9.17
N GLY A 581 11.84 8.41 8.53
CA GLY A 581 12.54 8.90 7.34
C GLY A 581 14.04 9.21 7.51
N MET A 582 14.57 9.15 8.75
CA MET A 582 15.97 9.49 9.08
C MET A 582 16.76 8.31 9.69
N GLU A 583 16.25 7.07 9.67
CA GLU A 583 16.90 5.94 10.38
C GLU A 583 18.31 5.59 9.88
N ARG A 584 18.56 5.79 8.57
CA ARG A 584 19.86 5.52 7.92
C ARG A 584 20.62 6.79 7.53
N ALA A 585 20.11 7.96 7.91
CA ALA A 585 20.70 9.24 7.54
C ALA A 585 21.95 9.52 8.38
N GLU A 586 23.00 10.02 7.73
CA GLU A 586 24.18 10.52 8.43
C GLU A 586 23.77 11.69 9.35
N ARG A 587 24.21 11.67 10.62
CA ARG A 587 23.79 12.63 11.66
C ARG A 587 22.28 12.66 11.93
N GLY A 588 21.54 11.61 11.57
CA GLY A 588 20.09 11.52 11.83
C GLY A 588 19.69 11.70 13.30
N ARG A 589 20.57 11.37 14.27
CA ARG A 589 20.32 11.64 15.70
C ARG A 589 20.23 13.14 16.00
N SER A 590 21.09 13.96 15.41
CA SER A 590 21.08 15.42 15.57
C SER A 590 19.86 16.05 14.87
N ALA A 591 19.46 15.52 13.71
CA ALA A 591 18.21 15.93 13.07
C ALA A 591 17.01 15.60 13.97
N LYS A 592 16.93 14.39 14.53
CA LYS A 592 15.85 13.99 15.47
C LYS A 592 15.73 14.95 16.65
N THR A 593 16.84 15.38 17.26
CA THR A 593 16.80 16.35 18.37
C THR A 593 16.32 17.73 17.92
N MET A 594 16.72 18.18 16.71
CA MET A 594 16.24 19.44 16.13
C MET A 594 14.72 19.45 15.93
N TYR A 595 14.19 18.43 15.23
CA TYR A 595 12.76 18.29 14.96
C TYR A 595 11.93 18.07 16.24
N ALA A 596 12.49 17.36 17.24
CA ALA A 596 11.86 17.19 18.55
C ALA A 596 11.78 18.51 19.32
N GLY A 597 12.85 19.33 19.29
CA GLY A 597 12.86 20.66 19.89
C GLY A 597 11.80 21.59 19.28
N ALA A 598 11.71 21.62 17.94
CA ALA A 598 10.71 22.44 17.25
C ALA A 598 9.27 21.98 17.52
N LEU A 599 9.02 20.66 17.54
CA LEU A 599 7.70 20.11 17.87
C LEU A 599 7.31 20.38 19.32
N MET A 600 8.24 20.21 20.25
CA MET A 600 8.03 20.52 21.66
C MET A 600 7.67 22.00 21.86
N TRP A 601 8.39 22.90 21.19
CA TRP A 601 8.09 24.34 21.19
C TRP A 601 6.66 24.62 20.73
N LEU A 602 6.23 24.02 19.61
CA LEU A 602 4.89 24.21 19.04
C LEU A 602 3.80 23.73 20.00
N MET A 603 3.98 22.57 20.63
CA MET A 603 3.05 22.02 21.61
C MET A 603 2.94 22.93 22.84
N ILE A 604 4.06 23.45 23.35
CA ILE A 604 4.05 24.35 24.51
C ILE A 604 3.35 25.67 24.18
N VAL A 605 3.65 26.30 23.04
CA VAL A 605 2.97 27.53 22.61
C VAL A 605 1.48 27.29 22.40
N GLY A 606 1.09 26.17 21.78
CA GLY A 606 -0.31 25.78 21.64
C GLY A 606 -1.03 25.64 22.99
N LEU A 607 -0.39 24.98 23.97
CA LEU A 607 -0.92 24.86 25.33
C LEU A 607 -1.06 26.22 26.01
N VAL A 608 -0.05 27.10 25.91
CA VAL A 608 -0.10 28.45 26.47
C VAL A 608 -1.26 29.23 25.86
N LEU A 609 -1.43 29.22 24.53
CA LEU A 609 -2.54 29.89 23.84
C LEU A 609 -3.90 29.34 24.30
N ILE A 610 -4.05 28.02 24.43
CA ILE A 610 -5.28 27.40 24.94
C ILE A 610 -5.57 27.85 26.37
N GLN A 611 -4.56 27.87 27.24
CA GLN A 611 -4.72 28.29 28.63
C GLN A 611 -5.05 29.78 28.73
N SER A 612 -4.41 30.63 27.93
CA SER A 612 -4.73 32.06 27.81
C SER A 612 -6.18 32.25 27.33
N MET A 613 -6.63 31.55 26.27
CA MET A 613 -8.01 31.62 25.80
C MET A 613 -9.01 31.17 26.88
N ARG A 614 -8.70 30.10 27.62
CA ARG A 614 -9.55 29.61 28.72
C ARG A 614 -9.62 30.64 29.85
N ALA A 615 -8.51 31.28 30.20
CA ALA A 615 -8.45 32.33 31.21
C ALA A 615 -9.28 33.55 30.79
N THR A 616 -9.12 34.04 29.55
CA THR A 616 -9.90 35.17 29.02
C THR A 616 -11.39 34.85 28.97
N ARG A 617 -11.79 33.64 28.54
CA ARG A 617 -13.20 33.21 28.54
C ARG A 617 -13.78 33.15 29.96
N ARG A 618 -13.02 32.68 30.95
CA ARG A 618 -13.43 32.68 32.37
C ARG A 618 -13.61 34.10 32.89
N MET A 619 -12.68 35.00 32.56
CA MET A 619 -12.75 36.41 32.98
C MET A 619 -13.92 37.14 32.33
N ASN A 620 -14.18 36.89 31.03
CA ASN A 620 -15.34 37.46 30.33
C ASN A 620 -16.67 36.92 30.89
N ARG A 621 -16.72 35.66 31.35
CA ARG A 621 -17.90 35.12 32.06
C ARG A 621 -18.09 35.75 33.44
N LEU A 622 -17.01 36.04 34.16
CA LEU A 622 -17.05 36.72 35.47
C LEU A 622 -17.50 38.19 35.34
N ILE A 623 -17.11 38.87 34.25
CA ILE A 623 -17.53 40.26 33.96
C ILE A 623 -18.95 40.31 33.37
N GLY A 624 -19.35 39.33 32.57
CA GLY A 624 -20.67 39.26 31.92
C GLY A 624 -21.84 38.85 32.83
N SER A 625 -21.59 38.39 34.06
CA SER A 625 -22.63 38.00 35.02
C SER A 625 -23.10 39.14 35.93
N GLY A 626 -22.56 40.37 35.78
CA GLY A 626 -22.99 41.56 36.52
C GLY A 626 -23.93 42.42 35.68
N SER A 627 -25.24 42.33 35.95
CA SER A 627 -26.29 43.18 35.36
C SER A 627 -26.01 44.68 35.55
N LEU A 628 -26.37 45.45 34.51
CA LEU A 628 -26.32 46.91 34.37
C LEU A 628 -26.66 47.71 35.64
N ASN A 629 -25.74 48.59 36.03
CA ASN A 629 -25.99 50.02 36.29
C ASN A 629 -24.64 50.75 36.42
N PRO A 630 -24.44 51.91 35.78
CA PRO A 630 -23.23 52.70 35.96
C PRO A 630 -23.38 53.64 37.16
N PRO A 631 -22.43 53.69 38.10
CA PRO A 631 -22.22 54.91 38.86
C PRO A 631 -20.83 55.47 38.56
N LYS A 632 -20.88 56.67 37.98
CA LYS A 632 -19.99 57.81 38.20
C LYS A 632 -18.53 57.49 38.54
N ARG A 633 -17.68 57.88 37.59
CA ARG A 633 -16.32 58.41 37.74
C ARG A 633 -16.14 59.14 39.09
N GLN A 634 -15.71 58.41 40.11
CA GLN A 634 -15.20 59.00 41.35
C GLN A 634 -13.94 58.27 41.80
N ARG A 635 -12.85 59.02 41.69
CA ARG A 635 -11.49 58.83 42.21
C ARG A 635 -11.41 57.86 43.40
N GLY A 636 -10.71 56.73 43.21
CA GLY A 636 -10.35 55.80 44.28
C GLY A 636 -8.91 55.29 44.11
N LYS A 637 -7.92 56.14 44.43
CA LYS A 637 -6.51 55.75 44.63
C LYS A 637 -6.33 54.70 45.75
N GLN A 638 -7.39 54.34 46.49
CA GLN A 638 -7.37 53.42 47.63
C GLN A 638 -7.57 51.94 47.28
N THR A 639 -8.27 51.58 46.19
CA THR A 639 -8.61 50.17 45.91
C THR A 639 -7.42 49.35 45.42
N LEU A 640 -6.54 49.95 44.61
CA LEU A 640 -5.32 49.28 44.14
C LEU A 640 -4.24 49.20 45.24
N SER A 641 -4.17 50.20 46.12
CA SER A 641 -3.29 50.21 47.29
C SER A 641 -3.65 49.08 48.26
N LYS A 642 -4.95 48.88 48.51
CA LYS A 642 -5.46 47.88 49.46
C LYS A 642 -5.27 46.44 48.96
N ILE A 643 -5.41 46.21 47.65
CA ILE A 643 -5.13 44.90 47.01
C ILE A 643 -3.63 44.58 47.05
N VAL A 644 -2.76 45.59 46.88
CA VAL A 644 -1.29 45.44 46.95
C VAL A 644 -0.82 45.23 48.39
N GLU A 645 -1.48 45.87 49.36
CA GLU A 645 -1.20 45.74 50.80
C GLU A 645 -1.63 44.36 51.33
N ASP A 646 -2.79 43.84 50.90
CA ASP A 646 -3.24 42.46 51.22
C ASP A 646 -2.36 41.39 50.54
N LEU A 647 -1.85 41.66 49.33
CA LEU A 647 -0.85 40.82 48.66
C LEU A 647 0.49 40.80 49.42
N MET A 648 0.90 41.95 49.98
CA MET A 648 2.11 42.07 50.80
C MET A 648 2.00 41.26 52.09
N VAL A 649 0.85 41.30 52.77
CA VAL A 649 0.61 40.53 54.01
C VAL A 649 0.69 39.03 53.72
N CYS A 650 0.08 38.57 52.62
CA CYS A 650 0.03 37.14 52.30
C CYS A 650 1.39 36.57 51.82
N LEU A 651 2.21 37.36 51.11
CA LEU A 651 3.55 36.95 50.70
C LEU A 651 4.55 36.95 51.85
N ASN A 652 4.43 37.89 52.80
CA ASN A 652 5.22 37.85 54.04
C ASN A 652 4.89 36.60 54.87
N GLU A 653 3.62 36.22 54.93
CA GLU A 653 3.15 35.04 55.67
C GLU A 653 3.61 33.72 55.02
N LEU A 654 3.74 33.68 53.69
CA LEU A 654 4.34 32.54 52.95
C LEU A 654 5.87 32.47 53.11
N CYS A 655 6.56 33.62 53.18
CA CYS A 655 8.00 33.66 53.44
C CYS A 655 8.35 33.32 54.89
N THR A 656 7.53 33.71 55.87
CA THR A 656 7.70 33.28 57.28
C THR A 656 7.40 31.80 57.42
N ARG A 657 6.33 31.30 56.80
CA ARG A 657 5.98 29.87 56.83
C ARG A 657 7.03 28.98 56.14
N SER A 658 7.57 29.40 55.00
CA SER A 658 8.66 28.67 54.33
C SER A 658 9.98 28.72 55.13
N ARG A 659 10.21 29.77 55.93
CA ARG A 659 11.38 29.90 56.83
C ARG A 659 11.20 29.08 58.11
N GLU A 660 9.97 28.93 58.60
CA GLU A 660 9.60 28.11 59.76
C GLU A 660 9.56 26.61 59.40
N ASP A 661 9.04 26.22 58.23
CA ASP A 661 9.04 24.83 57.74
C ASP A 661 10.46 24.31 57.46
N SER A 662 11.39 25.20 57.07
CA SER A 662 12.81 24.85 56.92
C SER A 662 13.56 24.74 58.26
N ALA A 663 13.06 25.40 59.31
CA ALA A 663 13.62 25.33 60.66
C ALA A 663 13.07 24.14 61.46
N HIS A 664 11.82 23.72 61.20
CA HIS A 664 11.19 22.57 61.84
C HIS A 664 11.65 21.20 61.30
N TYR A 665 12.30 21.16 60.14
CA TYR A 665 12.85 19.91 59.59
C TYR A 665 14.23 19.53 60.14
N TRP A 666 14.83 20.33 61.03
CA TRP A 666 16.18 20.10 61.58
C TRP A 666 16.24 19.80 63.09
N ILE A 667 15.11 19.72 63.80
CA ILE A 667 15.08 19.32 65.23
C ILE A 667 13.83 18.48 65.50
N GLY A 668 14.01 17.22 65.92
CA GLY A 668 13.02 16.52 66.75
C GLY A 668 12.48 15.18 66.25
N GLU A 669 13.36 14.21 66.05
CA GLU A 669 13.04 12.78 66.20
C GLU A 669 12.55 12.52 67.65
N SER A 670 11.27 12.15 67.86
CA SER A 670 10.84 11.08 68.79
C SER A 670 9.33 11.10 69.15
N ARG A 671 8.74 9.90 69.04
CA ARG A 671 7.67 9.26 69.86
C ARG A 671 6.20 9.76 69.83
N SER A 672 5.35 8.91 69.21
CA SER A 672 4.11 8.22 69.72
C SER A 672 3.20 8.97 70.71
N SER A 673 1.87 9.00 70.60
CA SER A 673 0.90 7.87 70.50
C SER A 673 -0.52 8.43 70.30
N GLU A 674 -1.39 7.65 69.64
CA GLU A 674 -2.78 7.23 70.04
C GLU A 674 -3.62 8.17 70.94
N GLU A 675 -4.94 8.36 70.79
CA GLU A 675 -6.02 7.52 70.29
C GLU A 675 -7.32 8.37 70.28
N THR A 676 -8.20 8.09 69.33
CA THR A 676 -9.64 8.45 69.25
C THR A 676 -10.50 7.43 70.05
N PRO A 677 -11.87 7.41 70.11
CA PRO A 677 -12.96 8.39 69.81
C PRO A 677 -14.25 8.26 70.73
N LEU A 678 -15.38 8.88 70.28
CA LEU A 678 -16.83 8.60 70.55
C LEU A 678 -17.42 9.20 71.87
N THR A 679 -18.64 9.76 71.97
CA THR A 679 -19.99 9.33 71.50
C THR A 679 -21.05 10.47 71.54
N ARG A 680 -21.88 10.56 70.50
CA ARG A 680 -23.38 10.64 70.41
C ARG A 680 -24.24 11.21 71.57
N SER A 681 -25.11 12.21 71.29
CA SER A 681 -26.57 12.18 71.56
C SER A 681 -27.37 13.28 70.85
N GLU A 682 -28.63 12.96 70.55
CA GLU A 682 -29.68 13.73 69.86
C GLU A 682 -30.31 14.85 70.69
N GLY A 683 -30.94 15.83 70.01
CA GLY A 683 -32.24 16.37 70.44
C GLY A 683 -32.37 17.89 70.65
N GLY A 684 -32.86 18.61 69.63
CA GLY A 684 -33.99 19.56 69.78
C GLY A 684 -33.78 20.99 70.27
N ASP A 685 -33.54 21.90 69.31
CA ASP A 685 -34.02 23.29 69.17
C ASP A 685 -34.17 24.24 70.40
N TYR A 686 -33.30 25.25 70.46
CA TYR A 686 -33.71 26.66 70.64
C TYR A 686 -32.80 27.58 69.81
N LYS A 687 -33.41 28.30 68.86
CA LYS A 687 -32.77 29.25 67.95
C LYS A 687 -32.42 30.56 68.66
N VAL A 688 -31.12 30.86 68.77
CA VAL A 688 -30.57 32.23 68.77
C VAL A 688 -29.31 32.20 67.90
N TYR A 689 -29.44 32.53 66.61
CA TYR A 689 -28.29 32.68 65.72
C TYR A 689 -27.73 34.09 65.82
N GLY A 690 -26.57 34.21 66.47
CA GLY A 690 -25.64 35.30 66.25
C GLY A 690 -25.05 35.18 64.84
N THR A 691 -25.08 36.27 64.09
CA THR A 691 -24.45 36.40 62.77
C THR A 691 -22.93 36.30 62.88
N PHE A 692 -22.37 35.19 62.38
CA PHE A 692 -20.96 35.08 62.02
C PHE A 692 -20.66 35.97 60.81
N SER A 693 -19.57 36.74 60.91
CA SER A 693 -18.99 37.52 59.81
C SER A 693 -18.49 36.58 58.71
N VAL A 694 -19.18 36.59 57.56
CA VAL A 694 -18.72 35.96 56.32
C VAL A 694 -17.61 36.83 55.73
N LYS A 695 -16.35 36.44 55.98
CA LYS A 695 -15.18 37.02 55.32
C LYS A 695 -15.14 36.50 53.87
N ASP A 696 -15.48 37.39 52.94
CA ASP A 696 -15.42 37.32 51.48
C ASP A 696 -14.80 36.05 50.83
N GLN A 697 -15.67 35.12 50.44
CA GLN A 697 -15.34 33.91 49.68
C GLN A 697 -14.90 34.21 48.23
N HIS A 698 -15.16 35.43 47.73
CA HIS A 698 -14.74 35.89 46.40
C HIS A 698 -13.24 36.26 46.31
N HIS A 699 -12.60 36.64 47.43
CA HIS A 699 -11.20 37.08 47.43
C HIS A 699 -10.21 35.90 47.35
N LEU A 700 -10.51 34.81 48.06
CA LEU A 700 -9.69 33.58 48.09
C LEU A 700 -9.67 32.82 46.76
N VAL A 701 -10.79 32.79 46.03
CA VAL A 701 -10.90 32.11 44.73
C VAL A 701 -10.11 32.85 43.63
N SER A 702 -10.07 34.19 43.69
CA SER A 702 -9.27 35.03 42.79
C SER A 702 -7.76 34.87 43.04
N GLN A 703 -7.35 34.78 44.31
CA GLN A 703 -5.95 34.64 44.72
C GLN A 703 -5.33 33.30 44.29
N LYS A 704 -6.07 32.18 44.45
CA LYS A 704 -5.60 30.85 44.02
C LYS A 704 -5.49 30.73 42.49
N ALA A 705 -6.36 31.41 41.74
CA ALA A 705 -6.34 31.42 40.28
C ALA A 705 -5.13 32.21 39.72
N PHE A 706 -4.73 33.30 40.37
CA PHE A 706 -3.60 34.13 39.95
C PHE A 706 -2.25 33.43 40.17
N VAL A 707 -2.05 32.77 41.32
CA VAL A 707 -0.83 31.99 41.61
C VAL A 707 -0.66 30.83 40.62
N GLY A 708 -1.76 30.14 40.29
CA GLY A 708 -1.75 29.06 39.30
C GLY A 708 -1.36 29.52 37.88
N LEU A 709 -1.84 30.69 37.45
CA LEU A 709 -1.49 31.28 36.15
C LEU A 709 -0.02 31.70 36.10
N TYR A 710 0.50 32.31 37.17
CA TYR A 710 1.90 32.70 37.26
C TYR A 710 2.84 31.48 37.21
N ALA A 711 2.56 30.44 38.02
CA ALA A 711 3.32 29.20 37.99
C ALA A 711 3.29 28.52 36.60
N ALA A 712 2.12 28.49 35.96
CA ALA A 712 1.98 27.94 34.61
C ALA A 712 2.82 28.71 33.57
N MET A 713 2.89 30.05 33.66
CA MET A 713 3.70 30.89 32.77
C MET A 713 5.20 30.65 32.96
N VAL A 714 5.69 30.55 34.20
CA VAL A 714 7.11 30.28 34.49
C VAL A 714 7.51 28.89 34.01
N ILE A 715 6.68 27.87 34.28
CA ILE A 715 6.90 26.50 33.80
C ILE A 715 6.91 26.46 32.27
N SER A 716 5.96 27.14 31.61
CA SER A 716 5.92 27.19 30.14
C SER A 716 7.17 27.84 29.56
N MET A 717 7.68 28.92 30.16
CA MET A 717 8.93 29.56 29.71
C MET A 717 10.16 28.68 29.92
N LEU A 718 10.24 27.92 31.02
CA LEU A 718 11.28 26.92 31.24
C LEU A 718 11.24 25.83 30.16
N LEU A 719 10.05 25.30 29.86
CA LEU A 719 9.89 24.27 28.84
C LEU A 719 10.24 24.80 27.43
N LEU A 720 9.89 26.05 27.11
CA LEU A 720 10.29 26.70 25.85
C LEU A 720 11.80 26.84 25.74
N TRP A 721 12.47 27.19 26.85
CA TRP A 721 13.94 27.26 26.90
C TRP A 721 14.59 25.90 26.64
N ILE A 722 14.07 24.81 27.25
CA ILE A 722 14.52 23.43 26.97
C ILE A 722 14.29 23.07 25.50
N ALA A 723 13.12 23.38 24.95
CA ALA A 723 12.78 23.11 23.55
C ALA A 723 13.73 23.82 22.58
N GLN A 724 14.07 25.09 22.86
CA GLN A 724 15.03 25.87 22.07
C GLN A 724 16.46 25.30 22.13
N TRP A 725 16.88 24.76 23.28
CA TRP A 725 18.15 24.05 23.39
C TRP A 725 18.18 22.75 22.58
N PHE A 726 17.10 21.97 22.59
CA PHE A 726 17.01 20.79 21.74
C PHE A 726 17.06 21.15 20.25
N PHE A 727 16.34 22.21 19.86
CA PHE A 727 16.37 22.73 18.50
C PHE A 727 17.79 23.13 18.07
N TRP A 728 18.46 24.01 18.83
CA TRP A 728 19.80 24.51 18.48
C TRP A 728 20.90 23.46 18.62
N GLY A 729 20.84 22.60 19.64
CA GLY A 729 21.76 21.50 19.83
C GLY A 729 21.68 20.49 18.69
N GLY A 730 20.46 20.15 18.26
CA GLY A 730 20.23 19.33 17.08
C GLY A 730 20.67 20.00 15.78
N PHE A 731 20.30 21.25 15.57
CA PHE A 731 20.65 22.00 14.36
C PHE A 731 22.17 22.15 14.19
N ILE A 732 22.90 22.55 15.24
CA ILE A 732 24.38 22.68 15.21
C ILE A 732 25.04 21.31 15.03
N GLY A 733 24.52 20.27 15.69
CA GLY A 733 25.01 18.91 15.52
C GLY A 733 24.76 18.33 14.12
N LEU A 734 23.68 18.76 13.46
CA LEU A 734 23.32 18.35 12.10
C LEU A 734 24.18 19.09 11.06
N SER A 735 24.15 20.42 11.11
CA SER A 735 24.85 21.31 10.16
C SER A 735 26.37 21.22 10.31
N SER A 736 26.89 21.17 11.54
CA SER A 736 28.33 21.15 11.86
C SER A 736 29.11 22.19 11.07
N GLU A 737 29.85 21.79 10.03
CA GLU A 737 30.63 22.68 9.16
C GLU A 737 29.78 23.59 8.26
N GLU A 738 28.52 23.22 7.97
CA GLU A 738 27.58 24.04 7.20
C GLU A 738 27.02 25.23 8.00
N PHE A 739 27.25 25.24 9.32
CA PHE A 739 26.97 26.39 10.19
C PHE A 739 28.26 26.85 10.86
N CYS A 740 28.96 27.75 10.19
CA CYS A 740 30.26 28.28 10.54
C CYS A 740 30.26 29.81 10.60
N PRO A 741 29.74 30.43 11.67
CA PRO A 741 29.73 31.89 11.77
C PRO A 741 31.15 32.47 11.88
N PRO A 742 31.49 33.52 11.10
CA PRO A 742 32.80 34.17 11.16
C PRO A 742 33.01 34.86 12.50
N LYS A 743 34.25 34.81 13.02
CA LYS A 743 34.66 35.51 14.25
C LYS A 743 33.64 35.39 15.39
N LEU A 744 33.20 34.17 15.71
CA LEU A 744 32.14 33.87 16.68
C LEU A 744 32.30 34.61 18.03
N GLY A 745 33.54 34.86 18.48
CA GLY A 745 33.80 35.67 19.69
C GLY A 745 33.26 37.10 19.62
N VAL A 746 33.34 37.75 18.45
CA VAL A 746 32.80 39.11 18.23
C VAL A 746 31.28 39.09 18.26
N LEU A 747 30.65 38.12 17.58
CA LEU A 747 29.19 37.95 17.60
C LEU A 747 28.67 37.73 19.02
N THR A 748 29.39 36.92 19.80
CA THR A 748 29.11 36.65 21.22
C THR A 748 29.20 37.92 22.07
N ALA A 749 30.20 38.77 21.82
CA ALA A 749 30.34 40.04 22.52
C ALA A 749 29.16 40.98 22.25
N VAL A 750 28.71 41.10 20.99
CA VAL A 750 27.54 41.91 20.62
C VAL A 750 26.28 41.41 21.31
N TRP A 751 26.03 40.09 21.29
CA TRP A 751 24.89 39.50 22.01
C TRP A 751 24.97 39.73 23.52
N THR A 752 26.16 39.62 24.11
CA THR A 752 26.38 39.85 25.54
C THR A 752 26.09 41.29 25.91
N VAL A 753 26.66 42.28 25.19
CA VAL A 753 26.44 43.70 25.46
C VAL A 753 24.96 44.08 25.36
N SER A 754 24.27 43.61 24.32
CA SER A 754 22.82 43.85 24.16
C SER A 754 22.00 43.23 25.29
N SER A 755 22.32 42.00 25.69
CA SER A 755 21.62 41.31 26.78
C SER A 755 21.84 41.98 28.13
N LEU A 756 23.06 42.48 28.39
CA LEU A 756 23.39 43.28 29.57
C LEU A 756 22.61 44.60 29.60
N ALA A 757 22.54 45.32 28.49
CA ALA A 757 21.76 46.55 28.39
C ALA A 757 20.26 46.30 28.65
N GLY A 758 19.71 45.19 28.13
CA GLY A 758 18.35 44.75 28.43
C GLY A 758 18.12 44.50 29.92
N ALA A 759 19.06 43.82 30.60
CA ALA A 759 18.99 43.62 32.05
C ALA A 759 19.01 44.95 32.84
N ILE A 760 19.79 45.94 32.37
CA ILE A 760 19.85 47.29 32.97
C ILE A 760 18.52 48.04 32.83
N ILE A 761 17.86 47.96 31.68
CA ILE A 761 16.54 48.60 31.41
C ILE A 761 15.43 48.05 32.31
N ILE A 762 15.56 46.82 32.80
CA ILE A 762 14.60 46.24 33.74
C ILE A 762 14.72 46.90 35.13
N ILE A 763 15.91 47.37 35.50
CA ILE A 763 16.24 47.91 36.82
C ILE A 763 15.91 49.40 36.94
N ILE A 764 16.24 50.18 35.90
CA ILE A 764 15.84 51.59 35.72
C ILE A 764 14.34 51.60 35.41
#